data_AF-A0A8J1YZU6-F1
#
_entry.id   AF-A0A8J1YZU6-F1
#
_cell.length_a   1.000
_cell.length_b   1.000
_cell.length_c   1.000
_cell.angle_alpha   90.00
_cell.angle_beta   90.00
_cell.angle_gamma   90.00
#
_symmetry.space_group_name_H-M   'P 1'
#
loop_
_entity.id
_entity.type
_entity.pdbx_description
1 polymer ?
#
loop_
_entity_poly.entity_id
_entity_poly.type
_entity_poly.pdbx_seq_one_letter_code
_entity_poly.pdbx_strand_id
1 'polypeptide(L)'
;MARVVFFRHSISGRQGGSVAVRGATRLSSIRVRNQPLLRQWDQCRHGRSGAVLDFCGAYEPNAITNPRFFPAGANNAGSFRAFSSEAAAVQATQRPRGSRFMKGVFGIGAGVGAGVLYCKYKNEEALAKSAELRKTVIEERIPSRDEMLARLDAEEFDVLVVGGGATGAGLALDATTRGLTTACVEQEDFASGTSSKSTKLLWAGSRYLVKALVSLFQPGSLLAPADAVSEFTSTFNMVLGCFRERSYMLQLNSHLTYWVPVAVPIKHWVIWPPPFGYPPAAIGPACGLYSFFFKGYDALGYFAAPSSYTIFPRKLQEAFPQMDAPRLKYANVFYEGAHNDARTNLAIACTAMLKGAAVTNYTVVEKIVFDKNGHARGAVCRDALSGKKVQIRAKKIIYCAGPFTDDVRKLSEGLTPEEAKKFQPCVTGAGGTHIVLPENFCPRDLGMCDMQTSRGSFMFYLPWQGHTLVGTTDVKTSNPELHPAVPEDDVEYLLKESCKYLAPSMHPRREDVLSAWYGTRPLAKDPNDTSTTNASRDHTVSYNAQNDVTFVSGGKWTTWREMAEDALDKVLLRSDEALQAKAGPCVTLDTPLLGAGRNGDFAPQGWTPTLSAALARQFRLPPDQAAHLVNTYGTRAADVLALEKAKIGKTEDGNYASYPLLTSSPNCPFLECEVRYAVQTEHACTAADILARRTRLAFVNSNAAHLAVGRVVDIMGEELGWNSSRKQQEVDACHAVLTKDFLGPVPRK
;
A
#
# COMPACT_ATOMS: atom_id res chain seq x y z
N MET A 1 -34.31 -45.51 -26.36
CA MET A 1 -33.24 -46.24 -27.08
C MET A 1 -31.99 -46.18 -26.20
N ALA A 2 -31.82 -47.15 -25.31
CA ALA A 2 -30.88 -48.29 -25.40
C ALA A 2 -29.42 -47.84 -25.13
N ARG A 3 -28.93 -47.98 -23.88
CA ARG A 3 -28.12 -49.10 -23.29
C ARG A 3 -26.62 -48.97 -23.60
N VAL A 4 -25.74 -48.62 -22.63
CA VAL A 4 -25.10 -49.46 -21.57
C VAL A 4 -24.13 -50.50 -22.17
N VAL A 5 -22.83 -50.56 -21.78
CA VAL A 5 -22.17 -51.50 -20.82
C VAL A 5 -20.67 -51.06 -20.72
N PHE A 6 -20.11 -50.63 -19.58
CA PHE A 6 -19.50 -51.31 -18.40
C PHE A 6 -18.20 -52.12 -18.61
N PHE A 7 -17.16 -51.80 -17.82
CA PHE A 7 -16.39 -52.79 -17.03
C PHE A 7 -15.91 -52.19 -15.70
N ARG A 8 -15.99 -52.99 -14.64
CA ARG A 8 -15.85 -52.66 -13.21
C ARG A 8 -14.79 -53.58 -12.55
N HIS A 9 -13.99 -53.01 -11.65
CA HIS A 9 -13.39 -53.61 -10.41
C HIS A 9 -12.35 -54.74 -10.60
N SER A 10 -11.37 -55.01 -9.73
CA SER A 10 -11.32 -55.03 -8.26
C SER A 10 -9.87 -55.18 -7.73
N ILE A 11 -9.70 -54.88 -6.45
CA ILE A 11 -8.53 -54.95 -5.57
C ILE A 11 -8.17 -56.39 -5.12
N SER A 12 -6.88 -56.66 -4.86
CA SER A 12 -6.23 -57.52 -3.82
C SER A 12 -4.86 -57.99 -4.37
N GLY A 13 -3.77 -58.31 -3.67
CA GLY A 13 -3.39 -58.48 -2.26
C GLY A 13 -2.08 -59.32 -2.24
N ARG A 14 -1.08 -58.85 -1.48
CA ARG A 14 0.22 -59.44 -1.03
C ARG A 14 0.68 -60.86 -1.45
N GLN A 15 1.98 -60.99 -1.77
CA GLN A 15 3.06 -61.86 -1.22
C GLN A 15 4.28 -61.70 -2.18
N GLY A 16 5.56 -61.58 -1.83
CA GLY A 16 6.38 -62.16 -0.76
C GLY A 16 7.42 -63.10 -1.40
N GLY A 17 8.72 -62.73 -1.45
CA GLY A 17 9.79 -63.66 -1.87
C GLY A 17 11.12 -63.00 -2.26
N SER A 18 12.11 -63.13 -1.38
CA SER A 18 13.50 -62.69 -1.57
C SER A 18 14.36 -63.72 -2.31
N VAL A 19 15.38 -63.27 -3.05
CA VAL A 19 16.64 -64.00 -3.23
C VAL A 19 17.80 -62.99 -3.17
N ALA A 20 18.68 -63.16 -2.17
CA ALA A 20 20.02 -62.58 -2.09
C ALA A 20 21.01 -63.47 -2.89
N VAL A 21 22.19 -63.00 -3.31
CA VAL A 21 23.46 -63.21 -2.58
C VAL A 21 24.66 -62.60 -3.35
N ARG A 22 25.49 -61.83 -2.61
CA ARG A 22 26.98 -61.54 -2.66
C ARG A 22 27.60 -60.95 -3.92
N GLY A 23 28.58 -60.04 -3.90
CA GLY A 23 29.52 -59.43 -2.93
C GLY A 23 30.63 -58.74 -3.78
N ALA A 24 31.54 -57.85 -3.36
CA ALA A 24 31.95 -57.31 -2.07
C ALA A 24 32.87 -56.05 -2.30
N THR A 25 32.86 -55.15 -1.31
CA THR A 25 33.98 -54.32 -0.76
C THR A 25 34.85 -53.39 -1.63
N ARG A 26 34.86 -52.09 -1.27
CA ARG A 26 35.91 -51.47 -0.42
C ARG A 26 35.47 -50.10 0.15
N LEU A 27 35.71 -49.94 1.45
CA LEU A 27 35.50 -48.75 2.28
C LEU A 27 36.78 -47.88 2.29
N SER A 28 36.61 -46.57 2.36
CA SER A 28 37.53 -45.66 3.07
C SER A 28 36.73 -44.54 3.73
N SER A 29 37.21 -44.11 4.88
CA SER A 29 36.49 -43.49 5.99
C SER A 29 37.01 -42.08 6.30
N ILE A 30 36.38 -41.40 7.29
CA ILE A 30 36.87 -40.28 8.14
C ILE A 30 36.32 -38.89 7.74
N ARG A 31 35.82 -37.99 8.63
CA ARG A 31 35.35 -38.00 10.04
C ARG A 31 34.59 -36.68 10.27
N VAL A 32 33.55 -36.72 11.10
CA VAL A 32 32.94 -35.57 11.79
C VAL A 32 33.67 -35.35 13.13
N ARG A 33 33.86 -34.10 13.57
CA ARG A 33 34.28 -33.78 14.95
C ARG A 33 33.63 -32.50 15.50
N ASN A 34 33.02 -32.63 16.67
CA ASN A 34 32.64 -31.59 17.62
C ASN A 34 33.60 -31.63 18.83
N GLN A 35 34.19 -30.46 19.19
CA GLN A 35 34.68 -29.92 20.51
C GLN A 35 35.48 -30.83 21.52
N PRO A 36 36.06 -30.37 22.69
CA PRO A 36 36.06 -29.05 23.38
C PRO A 36 37.38 -28.61 24.13
N LEU A 37 37.30 -27.48 24.89
CA LEU A 37 37.99 -27.07 26.16
C LEU A 37 39.38 -26.38 26.23
N LEU A 38 39.35 -25.15 26.82
CA LEU A 38 40.07 -24.60 27.99
C LEU A 38 41.59 -24.25 28.02
N ARG A 39 41.81 -23.02 28.55
CA ARG A 39 42.95 -22.44 29.33
C ARG A 39 44.21 -21.97 28.58
N GLN A 40 44.47 -20.66 28.63
CA GLN A 40 45.34 -20.07 29.68
C GLN A 40 45.23 -18.53 29.75
N TRP A 41 45.28 -18.04 30.99
CA TRP A 41 45.36 -16.64 31.45
C TRP A 41 46.82 -16.20 31.61
N ASP A 42 47.05 -14.89 31.48
CA ASP A 42 48.03 -13.99 32.15
C ASP A 42 48.63 -13.03 31.11
N GLN A 43 48.86 -11.74 31.30
CA GLN A 43 48.63 -10.77 32.38
C GLN A 43 48.94 -9.40 31.75
N CYS A 44 48.09 -8.39 31.94
CA CYS A 44 48.51 -7.04 32.35
C CYS A 44 47.30 -6.17 32.65
N ARG A 45 47.36 -5.57 33.84
CA ARG A 45 46.32 -4.82 34.55
C ARG A 45 46.56 -3.30 34.43
N HIS A 46 45.49 -2.57 34.77
CA HIS A 46 45.35 -1.18 35.24
C HIS A 46 44.91 -0.16 34.17
N GLY A 47 43.80 0.60 34.31
CA GLY A 47 42.81 0.77 35.40
C GLY A 47 41.44 1.17 34.83
N ARG A 48 40.32 0.63 35.37
CA ARG A 48 39.38 1.27 36.34
C ARG A 48 38.87 2.65 35.87
N SER A 49 37.57 2.97 35.84
CA SER A 49 36.36 2.34 36.40
C SER A 49 35.10 3.12 35.99
N GLY A 50 33.95 2.44 35.90
CA GLY A 50 32.64 3.08 36.14
C GLY A 50 31.52 2.72 35.15
N ALA A 51 31.10 1.46 35.08
CA ALA A 51 29.83 1.07 34.47
C ALA A 51 28.91 0.47 35.54
N VAL A 52 27.73 1.07 35.71
CA VAL A 52 26.59 0.49 36.42
C VAL A 52 25.56 0.13 35.37
N LEU A 53 25.24 -1.16 35.31
CA LEU A 53 24.05 -1.70 34.65
C LEU A 53 22.84 -1.34 35.50
N ASP A 54 21.75 -0.87 34.88
CA ASP A 54 20.43 -1.17 35.42
C ASP A 54 19.31 -1.22 34.37
N PHE A 55 18.32 -2.02 34.73
CA PHE A 55 17.25 -2.64 33.94
C PHE A 55 16.17 -1.70 33.37
N CYS A 56 15.44 -2.25 32.39
CA CYS A 56 14.21 -1.77 31.77
C CYS A 56 13.21 -1.04 32.69
N GLY A 57 12.72 0.10 32.22
CA GLY A 57 11.49 0.75 32.68
C GLY A 57 10.75 1.36 31.49
N ALA A 58 9.53 0.88 31.25
CA ALA A 58 8.62 1.35 30.21
C ALA A 58 8.30 2.85 30.38
N TYR A 59 8.29 3.60 29.28
CA TYR A 59 7.91 5.02 29.25
C TYR A 59 6.69 5.22 28.35
N GLU A 60 5.60 5.70 28.96
CA GLU A 60 4.48 6.37 28.30
C GLU A 60 4.93 7.78 27.83
N PRO A 61 4.49 8.28 26.66
CA PRO A 61 4.69 9.68 26.32
C PRO A 61 3.42 10.49 26.64
N ASN A 62 3.50 11.40 27.62
CA ASN A 62 2.46 12.41 27.85
C ASN A 62 2.96 13.82 27.54
N ALA A 63 2.23 14.45 26.62
CA ALA A 63 1.87 15.86 26.48
C ALA A 63 2.72 16.93 27.19
N ILE A 64 3.39 17.75 26.38
CA ILE A 64 3.96 19.05 26.75
C ILE A 64 2.83 20.09 26.74
N THR A 65 2.55 20.70 27.89
CA THR A 65 1.77 21.96 27.97
C THR A 65 2.61 23.03 28.69
N ASN A 66 2.50 24.26 28.18
CA ASN A 66 3.30 25.45 28.50
C ASN A 66 3.14 25.95 29.96
N PRO A 67 4.11 26.71 30.50
CA PRO A 67 4.25 26.98 31.94
C PRO A 67 3.53 28.27 32.38
N ARG A 68 2.88 28.25 33.55
CA ARG A 68 2.62 29.46 34.36
C ARG A 68 2.72 29.17 35.86
N PHE A 69 3.49 30.04 36.51
CA PHE A 69 3.79 30.28 37.93
C PHE A 69 2.71 29.96 39.00
N PHE A 70 3.14 29.39 40.15
CA PHE A 70 3.12 29.95 41.54
C PHE A 70 3.53 28.86 42.60
N PRO A 71 3.87 29.18 43.88
CA PRO A 71 5.04 28.62 44.57
C PRO A 71 4.75 27.71 45.79
N ALA A 72 5.83 27.05 46.23
CA ALA A 72 6.18 26.41 47.50
C ALA A 72 5.16 26.32 48.67
N GLY A 73 5.13 25.12 49.30
CA GLY A 73 4.57 24.95 50.65
C GLY A 73 4.49 23.50 51.19
N ALA A 74 5.59 23.03 51.78
CA ALA A 74 5.72 22.17 52.97
C ALA A 74 4.93 20.84 53.18
N ASN A 75 5.74 19.77 53.36
CA ASN A 75 5.73 18.75 54.43
C ASN A 75 4.44 17.96 54.78
N ASN A 76 4.50 16.62 54.62
CA ASN A 76 4.68 15.75 55.80
C ASN A 76 5.04 14.30 55.44
N ALA A 77 5.91 13.74 56.29
CA ALA A 77 6.50 12.42 56.24
C ALA A 77 5.57 11.31 56.74
N GLY A 78 5.83 10.05 56.32
CA GLY A 78 5.09 8.88 56.82
C GLY A 78 5.62 7.53 56.34
N SER A 79 6.84 7.18 56.78
CA SER A 79 7.34 5.83 57.10
C SER A 79 7.07 4.63 56.17
N PHE A 80 8.15 4.16 55.53
CA PHE A 80 8.36 2.81 55.02
C PHE A 80 8.56 1.79 56.17
N ARG A 81 7.93 0.61 56.08
CA ARG A 81 8.45 -0.64 56.66
C ARG A 81 8.18 -1.81 55.72
N ALA A 82 9.26 -2.40 55.25
CA ALA A 82 9.30 -3.69 54.58
C ALA A 82 9.26 -4.82 55.63
N PHE A 83 8.59 -5.93 55.32
CA PHE A 83 8.92 -7.23 55.88
C PHE A 83 8.60 -8.35 54.86
N SER A 84 9.65 -9.10 54.55
CA SER A 84 9.67 -10.41 53.93
C SER A 84 9.16 -11.50 54.88
N SER A 85 8.53 -12.56 54.36
CA SER A 85 8.95 -13.96 54.62
C SER A 85 8.02 -14.98 53.96
N GLU A 86 8.63 -16.08 53.55
CA GLU A 86 8.07 -17.27 52.93
C GLU A 86 7.12 -18.10 53.81
N ALA A 87 6.19 -18.77 53.11
CA ALA A 87 5.62 -20.11 53.30
C ALA A 87 5.48 -20.73 54.71
N ALA A 88 4.23 -21.08 55.06
CA ALA A 88 3.91 -22.38 55.66
C ALA A 88 2.47 -22.81 55.32
N ALA A 89 2.35 -24.07 54.90
CA ALA A 89 1.13 -24.74 54.52
C ALA A 89 0.25 -25.11 55.72
N VAL A 90 -1.07 -24.95 55.58
CA VAL A 90 -2.07 -25.72 56.34
C VAL A 90 -3.17 -26.17 55.37
N GLN A 91 -3.25 -27.49 55.21
CA GLN A 91 -4.37 -28.18 54.56
C GLN A 91 -5.65 -27.96 55.39
N ALA A 92 -6.68 -27.41 54.76
CA ALA A 92 -8.06 -27.59 55.23
C ALA A 92 -8.92 -28.01 54.04
N THR A 93 -9.28 -29.29 54.06
CA THR A 93 -10.19 -29.98 53.16
C THR A 93 -11.62 -29.45 53.28
N GLN A 94 -12.07 -28.63 52.33
CA GLN A 94 -13.48 -28.56 51.94
C GLN A 94 -13.59 -28.40 50.43
N ARG A 95 -14.13 -29.40 49.74
CA ARG A 95 -14.49 -29.33 48.32
C ARG A 95 -15.89 -28.70 48.22
N PRO A 96 -16.07 -27.52 47.59
CA PRO A 96 -17.37 -27.16 47.06
C PRO A 96 -17.53 -27.81 45.69
N ARG A 97 -18.54 -28.67 45.57
CA ARG A 97 -19.08 -29.10 44.28
C ARG A 97 -19.72 -27.88 43.61
N GLY A 98 -18.97 -27.23 42.71
CA GLY A 98 -19.39 -26.10 41.88
C GLY A 98 -18.88 -26.28 40.44
N SER A 99 -19.73 -26.90 39.63
CA SER A 99 -19.50 -27.50 38.31
C SER A 99 -19.11 -26.53 37.17
N ARG A 100 -18.01 -26.89 36.48
CA ARG A 100 -17.61 -26.67 35.06
C ARG A 100 -17.65 -25.27 34.43
N PHE A 101 -18.54 -24.35 34.80
CA PHE A 101 -18.68 -23.06 34.11
C PHE A 101 -17.49 -22.12 34.37
N MET A 102 -17.02 -22.02 35.62
CA MET A 102 -15.85 -21.19 35.98
C MET A 102 -14.52 -21.72 35.42
N LYS A 103 -14.37 -23.05 35.28
CA LYS A 103 -13.16 -23.64 34.66
C LYS A 103 -13.10 -23.37 33.15
N GLY A 104 -14.26 -23.30 32.49
CA GLY A 104 -14.38 -22.87 31.09
C GLY A 104 -13.97 -21.40 30.91
N VAL A 105 -14.44 -20.50 31.79
CA VAL A 105 -14.11 -19.06 31.71
C VAL A 105 -12.63 -18.78 31.97
N PHE A 106 -11.99 -19.46 32.94
CA PHE A 106 -10.54 -19.35 33.15
C PHE A 106 -9.71 -19.98 32.01
N GLY A 107 -10.17 -21.10 31.44
CA GLY A 107 -9.52 -21.72 30.27
C GLY A 107 -9.61 -20.86 29.00
N ILE A 108 -10.75 -20.22 28.77
CA ILE A 108 -10.96 -19.28 27.65
C ILE A 108 -10.12 -18.02 27.85
N GLY A 109 -10.08 -17.44 29.06
CA GLY A 109 -9.24 -16.28 29.37
C GLY A 109 -7.74 -16.54 29.18
N ALA A 110 -7.25 -17.71 29.60
CA ALA A 110 -5.86 -18.11 29.38
C ALA A 110 -5.54 -18.33 27.89
N GLY A 111 -6.46 -18.93 27.12
CA GLY A 111 -6.30 -19.12 25.68
C GLY A 111 -6.30 -17.81 24.88
N VAL A 112 -7.20 -16.88 25.21
CA VAL A 112 -7.23 -15.53 24.59
C VAL A 112 -5.97 -14.75 24.93
N GLY A 113 -5.52 -14.77 26.20
CA GLY A 113 -4.28 -14.11 26.61
C GLY A 113 -3.05 -14.66 25.89
N ALA A 114 -2.93 -15.99 25.75
CA ALA A 114 -1.86 -16.63 25.01
C ALA A 114 -1.87 -16.26 23.51
N GLY A 115 -3.06 -16.21 22.89
CA GLY A 115 -3.22 -15.79 21.49
C GLY A 115 -2.78 -14.35 21.24
N VAL A 116 -3.15 -13.41 22.11
CA VAL A 116 -2.71 -12.01 22.02
C VAL A 116 -1.19 -11.89 22.17
N LEU A 117 -0.59 -12.61 23.13
CA LEU A 117 0.86 -12.61 23.34
C LEU A 117 1.60 -13.17 22.12
N TYR A 118 1.10 -14.25 21.52
CA TYR A 118 1.64 -14.82 20.29
C TYR A 118 1.61 -13.81 19.12
N CYS A 119 0.50 -13.10 18.96
CA CYS A 119 0.38 -12.08 17.92
C CYS A 119 1.40 -10.94 18.11
N LYS A 120 1.55 -10.44 19.35
CA LYS A 120 2.55 -9.41 19.68
C LYS A 120 3.98 -9.89 19.40
N TYR A 121 4.32 -11.11 19.81
CA TYR A 121 5.63 -11.71 19.52
C TYR A 121 5.90 -11.76 18.01
N LYS A 122 4.92 -12.19 17.20
CA LYS A 122 5.04 -12.22 15.73
C LYS A 122 5.24 -10.83 15.12
N ASN A 123 4.60 -9.81 15.68
CA ASN A 123 4.80 -8.43 15.25
C ASN A 123 6.21 -7.93 15.57
N GLU A 124 6.73 -8.19 16.76
CA GLU A 124 8.10 -7.83 17.15
C GLU A 124 9.15 -8.53 16.26
N GLU A 125 8.95 -9.82 15.97
CA GLU A 125 9.79 -10.59 15.05
C GLU A 125 9.81 -9.95 13.64
N ALA A 126 8.65 -9.53 13.14
CA ALA A 126 8.54 -8.88 11.83
C ALA A 126 9.19 -7.49 11.78
N LEU A 127 9.09 -6.70 12.86
CA LEU A 127 9.78 -5.41 12.98
C LEU A 127 11.30 -5.59 13.00
N ALA A 128 11.81 -6.54 13.76
CA ALA A 128 13.24 -6.85 13.82
C ALA A 128 13.77 -7.31 12.45
N LYS A 129 13.03 -8.19 11.76
CA LYS A 129 13.35 -8.62 10.39
C LYS A 129 13.39 -7.43 9.43
N SER A 130 12.40 -6.55 9.47
CA SER A 130 12.32 -5.39 8.59
C SER A 130 13.48 -4.42 8.80
N ALA A 131 13.86 -4.18 10.07
CA ALA A 131 15.02 -3.35 10.39
C ALA A 131 16.33 -3.95 9.86
N GLU A 132 16.48 -5.28 9.87
CA GLU A 132 17.67 -5.94 9.32
C GLU A 132 17.71 -5.89 7.80
N LEU A 133 16.58 -6.16 7.12
CA LEU A 133 16.48 -6.08 5.67
C LEU A 133 16.85 -4.69 5.12
N ARG A 134 16.51 -3.61 5.82
CA ARG A 134 16.92 -2.25 5.43
C ARG A 134 18.44 -2.04 5.42
N LYS A 135 19.17 -2.75 6.29
CA LYS A 135 20.64 -2.62 6.38
C LYS A 135 21.36 -3.37 5.27
N THR A 136 20.71 -4.35 4.65
CA THR A 136 21.32 -5.16 3.59
C THR A 136 21.28 -4.47 2.23
N VAL A 137 20.38 -3.50 2.05
CA VAL A 137 20.21 -2.75 0.80
C VAL A 137 21.01 -1.45 0.86
N ILE A 138 21.81 -1.21 -0.18
CA ILE A 138 22.48 0.07 -0.43
C ILE A 138 21.72 0.77 -1.55
N GLU A 139 21.40 2.04 -1.36
CA GLU A 139 20.70 2.85 -2.37
C GLU A 139 21.68 3.25 -3.48
N GLU A 140 21.52 2.66 -4.66
CA GLU A 140 22.34 2.91 -5.84
C GLU A 140 21.73 3.97 -6.77
N ARG A 141 22.50 4.42 -7.76
CA ARG A 141 22.02 5.31 -8.82
C ARG A 141 20.98 4.57 -9.67
N ILE A 142 19.81 5.19 -9.84
CA ILE A 142 18.81 4.73 -10.80
C ILE A 142 19.31 5.04 -12.22
N PRO A 143 19.32 4.06 -13.14
CA PRO A 143 19.69 4.33 -14.52
C PRO A 143 18.70 5.31 -15.18
N SER A 144 19.20 6.08 -16.14
CA SER A 144 18.41 7.05 -16.91
C SER A 144 17.38 6.36 -17.82
N ARG A 145 16.35 7.12 -18.21
CA ARG A 145 15.33 6.65 -19.15
C ARG A 145 15.93 6.27 -20.50
N ASP A 146 16.93 7.00 -20.99
CA ASP A 146 17.57 6.72 -22.28
C ASP A 146 18.37 5.41 -22.24
N GLU A 147 19.07 5.13 -21.13
CA GLU A 147 19.71 3.84 -20.90
C GLU A 147 18.67 2.71 -20.91
N MET A 148 17.49 2.92 -20.32
CA MET A 148 16.40 1.94 -20.33
C MET A 148 15.82 1.71 -21.74
N LEU A 149 15.58 2.79 -22.50
CA LEU A 149 15.11 2.70 -23.89
C LEU A 149 16.10 1.98 -24.80
N ALA A 150 17.40 2.21 -24.62
CA ALA A 150 18.44 1.52 -25.38
C ALA A 150 18.41 0.00 -25.13
N ARG A 151 18.20 -0.41 -23.87
CA ARG A 151 18.07 -1.84 -23.51
C ARG A 151 16.85 -2.49 -24.14
N LEU A 152 15.71 -1.79 -24.21
CA LEU A 152 14.49 -2.32 -24.81
C LEU A 152 14.65 -2.73 -26.28
N ASP A 153 15.52 -2.06 -27.03
CA ASP A 153 15.81 -2.33 -28.44
C ASP A 153 16.89 -3.42 -28.62
N ALA A 154 17.88 -3.43 -27.73
CA ALA A 154 19.06 -4.29 -27.83
C ALA A 154 18.86 -5.70 -27.24
N GLU A 155 18.15 -5.81 -26.12
CA GLU A 155 18.03 -7.04 -25.34
C GLU A 155 16.85 -7.91 -25.79
N GLU A 156 16.92 -9.20 -25.44
CA GLU A 156 15.78 -10.10 -25.48
C GLU A 156 15.37 -10.42 -24.04
N PHE A 157 14.07 -10.26 -23.76
CA PHE A 157 13.52 -10.40 -22.43
C PHE A 157 12.84 -11.75 -22.23
N ASP A 158 12.90 -12.28 -21.02
CA ASP A 158 12.08 -13.41 -20.63
C ASP A 158 10.61 -12.98 -20.49
N VAL A 159 10.38 -11.80 -19.91
CA VAL A 159 9.04 -11.26 -19.64
C VAL A 159 8.93 -9.80 -20.10
N LEU A 160 7.88 -9.50 -20.85
CA LEU A 160 7.43 -8.13 -21.16
C LEU A 160 6.13 -7.84 -20.41
N VAL A 161 6.14 -6.79 -19.60
CA VAL A 161 4.98 -6.28 -18.85
C VAL A 161 4.44 -5.01 -19.51
N VAL A 162 3.14 -4.99 -19.80
CA VAL A 162 2.45 -3.82 -20.37
C VAL A 162 1.63 -3.12 -19.30
N GLY A 163 2.04 -1.92 -18.92
CA GLY A 163 1.47 -1.08 -17.86
C GLY A 163 2.43 -0.92 -16.68
N GLY A 164 2.68 0.32 -16.27
CA GLY A 164 3.53 0.72 -15.13
C GLY A 164 2.75 1.22 -13.91
N GLY A 165 1.49 0.80 -13.79
CA GLY A 165 0.73 0.88 -12.53
C GLY A 165 1.21 -0.14 -11.50
N ALA A 166 0.55 -0.20 -10.34
CA ALA A 166 1.09 -0.91 -9.17
C ALA A 166 1.31 -2.41 -9.44
N THR A 167 0.37 -3.03 -10.15
CA THR A 167 0.47 -4.43 -10.57
C THR A 167 1.66 -4.66 -11.52
N GLY A 168 1.80 -3.82 -12.55
CA GLY A 168 2.82 -4.04 -13.58
C GLY A 168 4.24 -3.68 -13.10
N ALA A 169 4.39 -2.59 -12.35
CA ALA A 169 5.64 -2.27 -11.67
C ALA A 169 6.02 -3.37 -10.67
N GLY A 170 5.03 -3.92 -9.94
CA GLY A 170 5.25 -5.03 -9.03
C GLY A 170 5.65 -6.32 -9.71
N LEU A 171 5.06 -6.63 -10.87
CA LEU A 171 5.41 -7.79 -11.67
C LEU A 171 6.82 -7.65 -12.26
N ALA A 172 7.18 -6.45 -12.70
CA ALA A 172 8.54 -6.16 -13.16
C ALA A 172 9.58 -6.37 -12.06
N LEU A 173 9.26 -5.94 -10.83
CA LEU A 173 10.09 -6.16 -9.65
C LEU A 173 10.20 -7.66 -9.33
N ASP A 174 9.08 -8.38 -9.25
CA ASP A 174 9.06 -9.80 -8.94
C ASP A 174 9.87 -10.61 -9.95
N ALA A 175 9.56 -10.48 -11.24
CA ALA A 175 10.24 -11.21 -12.31
C ALA A 175 11.76 -10.99 -12.29
N THR A 176 12.19 -9.74 -12.11
CA THR A 176 13.61 -9.39 -12.04
C THR A 176 14.27 -9.97 -10.79
N THR A 177 13.63 -9.91 -9.63
CA THR A 177 14.19 -10.48 -8.38
C THR A 177 14.27 -12.00 -8.39
N ARG A 178 13.47 -12.67 -9.23
CA ARG A 178 13.58 -14.10 -9.50
C ARG A 178 14.65 -14.46 -10.54
N GLY A 179 15.34 -13.47 -11.10
CA GLY A 179 16.44 -13.66 -12.06
C GLY A 179 16.06 -13.58 -13.54
N LEU A 180 14.82 -13.21 -13.87
CA LEU A 180 14.34 -13.10 -15.25
C LEU A 180 14.73 -11.76 -15.88
N THR A 181 15.13 -11.78 -17.16
CA THR A 181 15.33 -10.52 -17.89
C THR A 181 13.96 -9.93 -18.19
N THR A 182 13.70 -8.73 -17.68
CA THR A 182 12.34 -8.16 -17.66
C THR A 182 12.29 -6.79 -18.30
N ALA A 183 11.31 -6.58 -19.16
CA ALA A 183 10.94 -5.28 -19.71
C ALA A 183 9.56 -4.84 -19.19
N CYS A 184 9.39 -3.56 -18.92
CA CYS A 184 8.10 -2.97 -18.55
C CYS A 184 7.91 -1.63 -19.27
N VAL A 185 6.76 -1.47 -19.94
CA VAL A 185 6.41 -0.27 -20.69
C VAL A 185 5.11 0.34 -20.17
N GLU A 186 5.13 1.64 -19.93
CA GLU A 186 3.97 2.45 -19.53
C GLU A 186 3.72 3.52 -20.59
N GLN A 187 2.47 3.65 -21.05
CA GLN A 187 2.11 4.54 -22.15
C GLN A 187 2.14 6.02 -21.75
N GLU A 188 1.88 6.32 -20.48
CA GLU A 188 1.94 7.66 -19.88
C GLU A 188 3.08 7.70 -18.84
N ASP A 189 2.94 8.47 -17.76
CA ASP A 189 3.86 8.37 -16.62
C ASP A 189 3.49 7.24 -15.66
N PHE A 190 4.44 6.79 -14.84
CA PHE A 190 4.21 5.77 -13.83
C PHE A 190 3.07 6.17 -12.88
N ALA A 191 2.18 5.23 -12.58
CA ALA A 191 0.98 5.44 -11.75
C ALA A 191 -0.08 6.42 -12.31
N SER A 192 0.06 6.96 -13.52
CA SER A 192 -0.86 7.97 -14.10
C SER A 192 -2.33 7.54 -14.14
N GLY A 193 -2.60 6.24 -14.31
CA GLY A 193 -3.94 5.66 -14.25
C GLY A 193 -4.50 5.53 -12.82
N THR A 194 -5.23 4.44 -12.57
CA THR A 194 -5.92 4.20 -11.28
C THR A 194 -4.99 4.21 -10.06
N SER A 195 -3.71 3.82 -10.24
CA SER A 195 -2.74 3.70 -9.15
C SER A 195 -2.33 5.02 -8.48
N SER A 196 -2.74 6.19 -9.01
CA SER A 196 -2.57 7.50 -8.37
C SER A 196 -3.89 8.16 -7.94
N LYS A 197 -5.03 7.49 -8.18
CA LYS A 197 -6.39 8.01 -8.01
C LYS A 197 -7.17 7.24 -6.94
N SER A 198 -6.46 6.63 -5.99
CA SER A 198 -7.05 5.84 -4.90
C SER A 198 -7.52 6.72 -3.72
N THR A 199 -8.17 6.11 -2.73
CA THR A 199 -8.45 6.74 -1.42
C THR A 199 -7.19 6.93 -0.57
N LYS A 200 -6.00 6.55 -1.06
CA LYS A 200 -4.73 6.65 -0.32
C LYS A 200 -4.69 5.79 0.94
N LEU A 201 -5.49 4.72 0.96
CA LEU A 201 -5.54 3.72 2.01
C LEU A 201 -5.11 2.35 1.49
N LEU A 202 -4.26 1.70 2.27
CA LEU A 202 -3.97 0.27 2.22
C LEU A 202 -5.07 -0.48 2.98
N TRP A 203 -6.30 -0.37 2.49
CA TRP A 203 -7.48 -0.84 3.19
C TRP A 203 -7.51 -2.38 3.25
N ALA A 204 -7.61 -2.95 4.46
CA ALA A 204 -7.69 -4.39 4.65
C ALA A 204 -9.13 -4.94 4.57
N GLY A 205 -10.12 -4.10 4.26
CA GLY A 205 -11.42 -4.59 3.81
C GLY A 205 -12.40 -5.01 4.90
N SER A 206 -12.50 -4.24 6.00
CA SER A 206 -13.44 -4.50 7.10
C SER A 206 -14.88 -4.78 6.65
N ARG A 207 -15.38 -4.08 5.62
CA ARG A 207 -16.69 -4.36 4.97
C ARG A 207 -16.80 -5.79 4.48
N TYR A 208 -15.76 -6.30 3.83
CA TYR A 208 -15.76 -7.64 3.23
C TYR A 208 -15.77 -8.70 4.31
N LEU A 209 -15.02 -8.48 5.39
CA LEU A 209 -15.05 -9.36 6.55
C LEU A 209 -16.45 -9.44 7.15
N VAL A 210 -17.14 -8.31 7.32
CA VAL A 210 -18.53 -8.34 7.81
C VAL A 210 -19.45 -9.05 6.82
N LYS A 211 -19.35 -8.78 5.52
CA LYS A 211 -20.17 -9.46 4.50
C LYS A 211 -19.95 -10.97 4.49
N ALA A 212 -18.71 -11.43 4.59
CA ALA A 212 -18.37 -12.85 4.66
C ALA A 212 -18.97 -13.49 5.92
N LEU A 213 -18.87 -12.83 7.08
CA LEU A 213 -19.51 -13.34 8.29
C LEU A 213 -21.03 -13.40 8.14
N VAL A 214 -21.65 -12.39 7.53
CA VAL A 214 -23.09 -12.37 7.27
C VAL A 214 -23.52 -13.49 6.34
N SER A 215 -22.75 -13.80 5.29
CA SER A 215 -23.09 -14.86 4.33
C SER A 215 -23.14 -16.25 4.95
N LEU A 216 -22.45 -16.50 6.08
CA LEU A 216 -22.57 -17.75 6.82
C LEU A 216 -23.91 -17.92 7.55
N PHE A 217 -24.62 -16.82 7.85
CA PHE A 217 -25.83 -16.83 8.68
C PHE A 217 -27.09 -16.42 7.91
N GLN A 218 -27.05 -16.37 6.58
CA GLN A 218 -28.25 -16.11 5.79
C GLN A 218 -29.14 -17.37 5.69
N PRO A 219 -30.46 -17.22 5.52
CA PRO A 219 -31.37 -18.36 5.36
C PRO A 219 -30.96 -19.30 4.20
N GLY A 220 -30.43 -18.75 3.11
CA GLY A 220 -29.93 -19.54 1.96
C GLY A 220 -28.73 -20.42 2.29
N SER A 221 -27.94 -20.06 3.31
CA SER A 221 -26.77 -20.82 3.77
C SER A 221 -27.15 -22.15 4.42
N LEU A 222 -28.38 -22.28 4.93
CA LEU A 222 -28.91 -23.55 5.40
C LEU A 222 -29.23 -24.51 4.25
N LEU A 223 -29.60 -23.96 3.08
CA LEU A 223 -29.95 -24.74 1.88
C LEU A 223 -28.69 -25.15 1.09
N ALA A 224 -27.65 -24.33 1.12
CA ALA A 224 -26.38 -24.58 0.43
C ALA A 224 -25.16 -24.26 1.33
N PRO A 225 -24.91 -25.07 2.38
CA PRO A 225 -23.86 -24.77 3.36
C PRO A 225 -22.45 -24.85 2.77
N ALA A 226 -22.23 -25.71 1.78
CA ALA A 226 -20.93 -25.80 1.10
C ALA A 226 -20.59 -24.51 0.34
N ASP A 227 -21.56 -23.95 -0.38
CA ASP A 227 -21.38 -22.71 -1.15
C ASP A 227 -21.12 -21.52 -0.23
N ALA A 228 -21.87 -21.41 0.87
CA ALA A 228 -21.68 -20.38 1.88
C ALA A 228 -20.30 -20.46 2.55
N VAL A 229 -19.81 -21.67 2.88
CA VAL A 229 -18.47 -21.87 3.44
C VAL A 229 -17.39 -21.55 2.41
N SER A 230 -17.59 -21.90 1.14
CA SER A 230 -16.68 -21.57 0.05
C SER A 230 -16.55 -20.06 -0.15
N GLU A 231 -17.68 -19.34 -0.22
CA GLU A 231 -17.71 -17.88 -0.35
C GLU A 231 -17.06 -17.18 0.85
N PHE A 232 -17.36 -17.65 2.06
CA PHE A 232 -16.72 -17.16 3.28
C PHE A 232 -15.21 -17.35 3.22
N THR A 233 -14.76 -18.56 2.92
CA THR A 233 -13.33 -18.92 2.92
C THR A 233 -12.57 -18.09 1.88
N SER A 234 -13.12 -17.95 0.67
CA SER A 234 -12.55 -17.12 -0.38
C SER A 234 -12.41 -15.65 0.06
N THR A 235 -13.50 -15.06 0.54
CA THR A 235 -13.49 -13.65 0.98
C THR A 235 -12.59 -13.43 2.19
N PHE A 236 -12.56 -14.38 3.12
CA PHE A 236 -11.72 -14.31 4.32
C PHE A 236 -10.23 -14.41 3.97
N ASN A 237 -9.85 -15.32 3.06
CA ASN A 237 -8.48 -15.44 2.59
C ASN A 237 -7.99 -14.16 1.90
N MET A 238 -8.82 -13.54 1.05
CA MET A 238 -8.51 -12.24 0.44
C MET A 238 -8.29 -11.15 1.52
N VAL A 239 -9.07 -11.13 2.60
CA VAL A 239 -8.87 -10.19 3.73
C VAL A 239 -7.55 -10.47 4.44
N LEU A 240 -7.20 -11.74 4.69
CA LEU A 240 -5.92 -12.13 5.29
C LEU A 240 -4.72 -11.72 4.42
N GLY A 241 -4.82 -11.90 3.09
CA GLY A 241 -3.84 -11.40 2.14
C GLY A 241 -3.62 -9.90 2.29
N CYS A 242 -4.71 -9.12 2.35
CA CYS A 242 -4.62 -7.68 2.58
C CYS A 242 -3.93 -7.32 3.91
N PHE A 243 -4.17 -8.07 5.00
CA PHE A 243 -3.48 -7.85 6.27
C PHE A 243 -1.98 -8.12 6.17
N ARG A 244 -1.59 -9.23 5.51
CA ARG A 244 -0.18 -9.57 5.29
C ARG A 244 0.54 -8.48 4.49
N GLU A 245 -0.02 -8.10 3.35
CA GLU A 245 0.57 -7.10 2.46
C GLU A 245 0.66 -5.72 3.13
N ARG A 246 -0.40 -5.32 3.87
CA ARG A 246 -0.41 -4.06 4.61
C ARG A 246 0.65 -4.03 5.72
N SER A 247 0.71 -5.08 6.55
CA SER A 247 1.70 -5.15 7.64
C SER A 247 3.12 -5.08 7.09
N TYR A 248 3.41 -5.82 6.02
CA TYR A 248 4.69 -5.76 5.32
C TYR A 248 5.03 -4.34 4.85
N MET A 249 4.12 -3.70 4.11
CA MET A 249 4.35 -2.35 3.57
C MET A 249 4.63 -1.33 4.69
N LEU A 250 3.86 -1.35 5.77
CA LEU A 250 4.03 -0.41 6.88
C LEU A 250 5.26 -0.66 7.73
N GLN A 251 5.70 -1.91 7.86
CA GLN A 251 6.88 -2.26 8.64
C GLN A 251 8.18 -2.09 7.86
N LEU A 252 8.21 -2.40 6.56
CA LEU A 252 9.42 -2.32 5.75
C LEU A 252 9.61 -0.97 5.06
N ASN A 253 8.52 -0.36 4.57
CA ASN A 253 8.54 0.85 3.75
C ASN A 253 7.83 2.03 4.46
N SER A 254 8.20 2.24 5.73
CA SER A 254 7.57 3.22 6.63
C SER A 254 7.80 4.69 6.25
N HIS A 255 8.70 4.98 5.30
CA HIS A 255 8.80 6.30 4.69
C HIS A 255 7.62 6.60 3.77
N LEU A 256 7.04 5.60 3.11
CA LEU A 256 5.96 5.78 2.14
C LEU A 256 4.57 5.53 2.74
N THR A 257 4.52 4.89 3.91
CA THR A 257 3.32 4.34 4.49
C THR A 257 3.26 4.58 6.00
N TYR A 258 2.06 4.81 6.53
CA TYR A 258 1.86 5.12 7.95
C TYR A 258 0.47 4.69 8.42
N TRP A 259 0.30 4.50 9.73
CA TRP A 259 -1.00 4.20 10.33
C TRP A 259 -1.82 5.47 10.51
N VAL A 260 -3.08 5.45 10.09
CA VAL A 260 -4.06 6.51 10.35
C VAL A 260 -5.19 5.96 11.24
N PRO A 261 -5.49 6.58 12.39
CA PRO A 261 -6.67 6.24 13.17
C PRO A 261 -7.92 6.80 12.49
N VAL A 262 -8.98 6.00 12.48
CA VAL A 262 -10.25 6.29 11.82
C VAL A 262 -11.38 6.05 12.81
N ALA A 263 -12.09 7.12 13.17
CA ALA A 263 -13.26 7.07 14.03
C ALA A 263 -14.51 6.65 13.25
N VAL A 264 -15.26 5.70 13.79
CA VAL A 264 -16.57 5.27 13.30
C VAL A 264 -17.63 5.81 14.25
N PRO A 265 -18.27 6.96 13.95
CA PRO A 265 -19.22 7.59 14.84
C PRO A 265 -20.55 6.81 14.89
N ILE A 266 -21.04 6.56 16.10
CA ILE A 266 -22.31 5.86 16.35
C ILE A 266 -23.31 6.84 16.95
N LYS A 267 -24.39 7.13 16.22
CA LYS A 267 -25.47 8.04 16.67
C LYS A 267 -26.67 7.32 17.29
N HIS A 268 -26.85 6.04 16.97
CA HIS A 268 -28.01 5.26 17.40
C HIS A 268 -27.57 3.93 18.01
N TRP A 269 -28.23 3.55 19.11
CA TRP A 269 -28.02 2.23 19.74
C TRP A 269 -28.57 1.09 18.89
N VAL A 270 -29.62 1.37 18.13
CA VAL A 270 -30.21 0.48 17.14
C VAL A 270 -30.17 1.20 15.79
N ILE A 271 -29.50 0.61 14.80
CA ILE A 271 -29.36 1.18 13.45
C ILE A 271 -30.34 0.47 12.51
N TRP A 272 -31.25 1.24 11.90
CA TRP A 272 -32.18 0.74 10.90
C TRP A 272 -32.16 1.61 9.62
N PRO A 273 -32.12 1.02 8.41
CA PRO A 273 -32.04 -0.42 8.11
C PRO A 273 -30.75 -1.06 8.64
N PRO A 274 -30.75 -2.38 8.93
CA PRO A 274 -29.62 -3.04 9.55
C PRO A 274 -28.36 -2.86 8.69
N PRO A 275 -27.21 -2.52 9.30
CA PRO A 275 -25.94 -2.48 8.59
C PRO A 275 -25.69 -3.79 7.85
N PHE A 276 -25.28 -3.70 6.58
CA PHE A 276 -25.04 -4.84 5.69
C PHE A 276 -26.27 -5.76 5.44
N GLY A 277 -27.48 -5.33 5.79
CA GLY A 277 -28.70 -6.12 5.63
C GLY A 277 -28.82 -7.29 6.62
N TYR A 278 -28.01 -7.30 7.69
CA TYR A 278 -28.01 -8.38 8.69
C TYR A 278 -28.71 -7.93 9.98
N PRO A 279 -29.91 -8.43 10.31
CA PRO A 279 -30.69 -7.94 11.44
C PRO A 279 -29.95 -7.91 12.80
N PRO A 280 -29.12 -8.91 13.17
CA PRO A 280 -28.34 -8.84 14.41
C PRO A 280 -27.30 -7.71 14.44
N ALA A 281 -26.83 -7.22 13.29
CA ALA A 281 -25.94 -6.06 13.25
C ALA A 281 -26.63 -4.74 13.66
N ALA A 282 -27.96 -4.67 13.61
CA ALA A 282 -28.72 -3.48 14.01
C ALA A 282 -28.54 -3.13 15.49
N ILE A 283 -28.49 -4.15 16.36
CA ILE A 283 -28.27 -3.99 17.80
C ILE A 283 -26.79 -4.05 18.20
N GLY A 284 -25.91 -4.29 17.23
CA GLY A 284 -24.45 -4.38 17.42
C GLY A 284 -23.86 -3.21 18.22
N PRO A 285 -24.31 -1.96 18.00
CA PRO A 285 -23.85 -0.85 18.81
C PRO A 285 -24.24 -0.91 20.30
N ALA A 286 -25.43 -1.43 20.62
CA ALA A 286 -25.93 -1.53 22.00
C ALA A 286 -25.26 -2.65 22.81
N CYS A 287 -24.88 -3.76 22.16
CA CYS A 287 -24.27 -4.91 22.82
C CYS A 287 -22.73 -4.90 22.79
N GLY A 288 -22.10 -3.83 22.26
CA GLY A 288 -20.64 -3.72 22.18
C GLY A 288 -19.99 -4.57 21.08
N LEU A 289 -20.77 -5.18 20.19
CA LEU A 289 -20.28 -6.07 19.13
C LEU A 289 -19.28 -5.37 18.21
N TYR A 290 -19.44 -4.07 17.97
CA TYR A 290 -18.52 -3.32 17.09
C TYR A 290 -17.13 -3.15 17.71
N SER A 291 -17.05 -2.93 19.03
CA SER A 291 -15.76 -2.85 19.72
C SER A 291 -15.03 -4.19 19.68
N PHE A 292 -15.75 -5.30 19.89
CA PHE A 292 -15.18 -6.65 19.73
C PHE A 292 -14.76 -6.94 18.29
N PHE A 293 -15.54 -6.51 17.30
CA PHE A 293 -15.19 -6.65 15.89
C PHE A 293 -13.86 -5.98 15.57
N PHE A 294 -13.64 -4.73 15.98
CA PHE A 294 -12.38 -4.04 15.73
C PHE A 294 -11.19 -4.64 16.51
N LYS A 295 -11.41 -5.18 17.70
CA LYS A 295 -10.36 -5.97 18.38
C LYS A 295 -9.99 -7.25 17.63
N GLY A 296 -10.99 -7.95 17.07
CA GLY A 296 -10.75 -9.09 16.18
C GLY A 296 -10.01 -8.66 14.91
N TYR A 297 -10.37 -7.50 14.36
CA TYR A 297 -9.71 -6.90 13.21
C TYR A 297 -8.22 -6.62 13.48
N ASP A 298 -7.87 -6.07 14.65
CA ASP A 298 -6.47 -5.88 15.05
C ASP A 298 -5.71 -7.22 15.13
N ALA A 299 -6.35 -8.26 15.66
CA ALA A 299 -5.74 -9.57 15.84
C ALA A 299 -5.43 -10.27 14.51
N LEU A 300 -6.28 -10.10 13.47
CA LEU A 300 -6.02 -10.62 12.12
C LEU A 300 -4.74 -10.03 11.51
N GLY A 301 -4.37 -8.81 11.89
CA GLY A 301 -3.12 -8.16 11.52
C GLY A 301 -1.98 -8.39 12.50
N TYR A 302 -2.10 -9.36 13.42
CA TYR A 302 -1.14 -9.61 14.51
C TYR A 302 -0.85 -8.39 15.41
N PHE A 303 -1.81 -7.46 15.54
CA PHE A 303 -1.60 -6.18 16.22
C PHE A 303 -0.41 -5.38 15.66
N ALA A 304 -0.16 -5.48 14.35
CA ALA A 304 0.83 -4.65 13.66
C ALA A 304 0.48 -3.16 13.71
N ALA A 305 -0.83 -2.84 13.79
CA ALA A 305 -1.32 -1.49 14.03
C ALA A 305 -1.45 -1.21 15.54
N PRO A 306 -1.45 0.07 15.96
CA PRO A 306 -1.89 0.43 17.30
C PRO A 306 -3.30 -0.11 17.58
N SER A 307 -3.59 -0.43 18.84
CA SER A 307 -4.84 -1.12 19.15
C SER A 307 -6.05 -0.20 19.03
N SER A 308 -7.12 -0.73 18.44
CA SER A 308 -8.44 -0.09 18.37
C SER A 308 -9.01 0.21 19.76
N TYR A 309 -9.82 1.25 19.87
CA TYR A 309 -10.42 1.66 21.14
C TYR A 309 -11.76 2.36 20.93
N THR A 310 -12.57 2.40 21.99
CA THR A 310 -13.83 3.15 21.99
C THR A 310 -13.60 4.52 22.64
N ILE A 311 -14.07 5.57 21.99
CA ILE A 311 -14.02 6.95 22.46
C ILE A 311 -15.43 7.50 22.65
N PHE A 312 -15.67 8.18 23.78
CA PHE A 312 -16.97 8.74 24.12
C PHE A 312 -17.09 10.21 23.69
N PRO A 313 -18.32 10.75 23.53
CA PRO A 313 -18.55 12.03 22.86
C PRO A 313 -17.71 13.20 23.38
N ARG A 314 -17.53 13.34 24.70
CA ARG A 314 -16.70 14.41 25.28
C ARG A 314 -15.25 14.35 24.76
N LYS A 315 -14.60 13.20 24.89
CA LYS A 315 -13.23 13.00 24.42
C LYS A 315 -13.13 13.07 22.90
N LEU A 316 -14.15 12.58 22.18
CA LEU A 316 -14.17 12.69 20.73
C LEU A 316 -14.29 14.14 20.28
N GLN A 317 -15.07 14.97 20.98
CA GLN A 317 -15.17 16.39 20.66
C GLN A 317 -13.90 17.16 21.01
N GLU A 318 -13.14 16.72 22.03
CA GLU A 318 -11.80 17.23 22.32
C GLU A 318 -10.81 16.89 21.18
N ALA A 319 -10.87 15.66 20.65
CA ALA A 319 -10.01 15.18 19.56
C ALA A 319 -10.46 15.63 18.15
N PHE A 320 -11.76 15.81 17.94
CA PHE A 320 -12.41 16.19 16.68
C PHE A 320 -13.44 17.31 16.94
N PRO A 321 -12.98 18.56 17.19
CA PRO A 321 -13.85 19.67 17.58
C PRO A 321 -14.89 20.07 16.53
N GLN A 322 -14.63 19.79 15.26
CA GLN A 322 -15.52 20.11 14.15
C GLN A 322 -16.76 19.20 14.09
N MET A 323 -16.75 18.07 14.80
CA MET A 323 -17.81 17.07 14.73
C MET A 323 -19.07 17.51 15.48
N ASP A 324 -20.23 17.28 14.88
CA ASP A 324 -21.55 17.47 15.50
C ASP A 324 -21.86 16.35 16.51
N ALA A 325 -21.61 16.64 17.77
CA ALA A 325 -21.73 15.71 18.90
C ALA A 325 -23.14 15.49 19.53
N PRO A 326 -24.18 16.34 19.39
CA PRO A 326 -25.44 16.21 20.17
C PRO A 326 -26.16 14.86 20.04
N ARG A 327 -25.99 14.16 18.91
CA ARG A 327 -26.62 12.85 18.66
C ARG A 327 -25.65 11.68 18.83
N LEU A 328 -24.37 11.93 19.09
CA LEU A 328 -23.35 10.89 19.16
C LEU A 328 -23.43 10.12 20.49
N LYS A 329 -23.37 8.79 20.42
CA LYS A 329 -23.31 7.91 21.61
C LYS A 329 -21.87 7.57 21.97
N TYR A 330 -21.08 7.19 20.98
CA TYR A 330 -19.64 6.91 21.06
C TYR A 330 -19.07 6.77 19.65
N ALA A 331 -17.76 6.60 19.51
CA ALA A 331 -17.13 6.15 18.28
C ALA A 331 -16.15 5.00 18.55
N ASN A 332 -16.02 4.08 17.60
CA ASN A 332 -14.92 3.12 17.60
C ASN A 332 -13.81 3.63 16.71
N VAL A 333 -12.61 3.74 17.28
CA VAL A 333 -11.41 4.12 16.54
C VAL A 333 -10.64 2.85 16.21
N PHE A 334 -10.36 2.65 14.94
CA PHE A 334 -9.50 1.58 14.43
C PHE A 334 -8.43 2.19 13.53
N TYR A 335 -7.38 1.43 13.23
CA TYR A 335 -6.27 1.91 12.43
C TYR A 335 -6.28 1.29 11.04
N GLU A 336 -6.06 2.14 10.04
CA GLU A 336 -5.82 1.73 8.66
C GLU A 336 -4.45 2.16 8.19
N GLY A 337 -3.92 1.44 7.21
CA GLY A 337 -2.69 1.86 6.53
C GLY A 337 -3.02 2.97 5.55
N ALA A 338 -2.26 4.04 5.56
CA ALA A 338 -2.30 5.13 4.58
C ALA A 338 -0.94 5.23 3.87
N HIS A 339 -0.94 5.82 2.68
CA HIS A 339 0.28 5.99 1.88
C HIS A 339 0.13 7.10 0.84
N ASN A 340 1.24 7.44 0.19
CA ASN A 340 1.21 8.17 -1.07
C ASN A 340 1.26 7.17 -2.22
N ASP A 341 0.11 6.92 -2.87
CA ASP A 341 -0.06 5.88 -3.88
C ASP A 341 0.87 6.03 -5.09
N ALA A 342 0.97 7.24 -5.66
CA ALA A 342 1.85 7.52 -6.78
C ALA A 342 3.34 7.38 -6.40
N ARG A 343 3.76 7.91 -5.24
CA ARG A 343 5.14 7.75 -4.76
C ARG A 343 5.50 6.30 -4.48
N THR A 344 4.56 5.54 -3.90
CA THR A 344 4.82 4.13 -3.60
C THR A 344 4.92 3.31 -4.89
N ASN A 345 4.06 3.57 -5.88
CA ASN A 345 4.17 2.95 -7.20
C ASN A 345 5.50 3.28 -7.89
N LEU A 346 5.91 4.55 -7.85
CA LEU A 346 7.18 4.99 -8.40
C LEU A 346 8.36 4.31 -7.70
N ALA A 347 8.33 4.20 -6.38
CA ALA A 347 9.35 3.48 -5.63
C ALA A 347 9.44 2.00 -6.05
N ILE A 348 8.31 1.34 -6.33
CA ILE A 348 8.28 -0.04 -6.86
C ILE A 348 8.95 -0.09 -8.25
N ALA A 349 8.57 0.81 -9.17
CA ALA A 349 9.14 0.87 -10.52
C ALA A 349 10.65 1.14 -10.50
N CYS A 350 11.10 2.12 -9.71
CA CYS A 350 12.51 2.43 -9.52
C CYS A 350 13.28 1.28 -8.86
N THR A 351 12.68 0.58 -7.90
CA THR A 351 13.30 -0.61 -7.29
C THR A 351 13.45 -1.72 -8.34
N ALA A 352 12.47 -1.92 -9.22
CA ALA A 352 12.60 -2.86 -10.33
C ALA A 352 13.77 -2.51 -11.26
N MET A 353 13.94 -1.22 -11.59
CA MET A 353 15.08 -0.74 -12.39
C MET A 353 16.41 -1.02 -11.69
N LEU A 354 16.52 -0.73 -10.40
CA LEU A 354 17.72 -1.01 -9.60
C LEU A 354 18.04 -2.51 -9.52
N LYS A 355 17.02 -3.38 -9.58
CA LYS A 355 17.23 -4.83 -9.63
C LYS A 355 17.57 -5.35 -11.04
N GLY A 356 17.49 -4.51 -12.07
CA GLY A 356 17.89 -4.84 -13.44
C GLY A 356 16.78 -4.83 -14.49
N ALA A 357 15.53 -4.51 -14.12
CA ALA A 357 14.43 -4.41 -15.07
C ALA A 357 14.63 -3.24 -16.05
N ALA A 358 14.29 -3.43 -17.32
CA ALA A 358 14.21 -2.36 -18.32
C ALA A 358 12.82 -1.71 -18.26
N VAL A 359 12.67 -0.63 -17.50
CA VAL A 359 11.36 0.01 -17.25
C VAL A 359 11.34 1.40 -17.87
N THR A 360 10.28 1.73 -18.63
CA THR A 360 10.14 3.03 -19.29
C THR A 360 8.72 3.56 -19.22
N ASN A 361 8.58 4.85 -18.93
CA ASN A 361 7.35 5.61 -19.10
C ASN A 361 7.29 6.24 -20.51
N TYR A 362 6.11 6.71 -20.90
CA TYR A 362 5.83 7.28 -22.22
C TYR A 362 6.20 6.36 -23.39
N THR A 363 6.06 5.05 -23.22
CA THR A 363 6.37 4.02 -24.22
C THR A 363 5.08 3.26 -24.54
N VAL A 364 4.44 3.65 -25.63
CA VAL A 364 3.11 3.16 -26.04
C VAL A 364 3.25 1.89 -26.86
N VAL A 365 2.55 0.83 -26.49
CA VAL A 365 2.44 -0.39 -27.32
C VAL A 365 1.51 -0.12 -28.49
N GLU A 366 2.03 -0.16 -29.72
CA GLU A 366 1.22 0.04 -30.94
C GLU A 366 0.77 -1.28 -31.54
N LYS A 367 1.62 -2.32 -31.46
CA LYS A 367 1.36 -3.61 -32.09
C LYS A 367 2.05 -4.75 -31.35
N ILE A 368 1.37 -5.89 -31.23
CA ILE A 368 1.96 -7.14 -30.74
C ILE A 368 2.62 -7.90 -31.90
N VAL A 369 3.80 -8.45 -31.65
CA VAL A 369 4.56 -9.25 -32.61
C VAL A 369 4.32 -10.73 -32.30
N PHE A 370 3.87 -11.47 -33.31
CA PHE A 370 3.58 -12.90 -33.21
C PHE A 370 4.64 -13.73 -33.94
N ASP A 371 4.93 -14.91 -33.40
CA ASP A 371 5.70 -15.92 -34.12
C ASP A 371 4.85 -16.67 -35.16
N LYS A 372 5.50 -17.59 -35.89
CA LYS A 372 4.86 -18.44 -36.90
C LYS A 372 3.75 -19.35 -36.36
N ASN A 373 3.71 -19.59 -35.04
CA ASN A 373 2.70 -20.41 -34.39
C ASN A 373 1.53 -19.57 -33.84
N GLY A 374 1.57 -18.23 -34.04
CA GLY A 374 0.56 -17.31 -33.53
C GLY A 374 0.81 -16.85 -32.08
N HIS A 375 1.92 -17.23 -31.45
CA HIS A 375 2.22 -16.83 -30.08
C HIS A 375 2.88 -15.45 -30.02
N ALA A 376 2.51 -14.64 -29.04
CA ALA A 376 3.09 -13.32 -28.84
C ALA A 376 4.56 -13.43 -28.35
N ARG A 377 5.48 -12.82 -29.10
CA ARG A 377 6.94 -12.85 -28.84
C ARG A 377 7.60 -11.48 -28.78
N GLY A 378 6.79 -10.43 -28.68
CA GLY A 378 7.28 -9.08 -28.56
C GLY A 378 6.21 -8.03 -28.82
N ALA A 379 6.64 -6.78 -28.84
CA ALA A 379 5.80 -5.64 -29.16
C ALA A 379 6.60 -4.58 -29.94
N VAL A 380 5.92 -3.91 -30.86
CA VAL A 380 6.38 -2.65 -31.44
C VAL A 380 5.81 -1.54 -30.58
N CYS A 381 6.72 -0.79 -29.95
CA CYS A 381 6.40 0.33 -29.10
C CYS A 381 6.84 1.65 -29.76
N ARG A 382 6.20 2.74 -29.38
CA ARG A 382 6.59 4.10 -29.74
C ARG A 382 6.87 4.90 -28.47
N ASP A 383 8.03 5.53 -28.42
CA ASP A 383 8.32 6.58 -27.44
C ASP A 383 7.47 7.81 -27.79
N ALA A 384 6.55 8.19 -26.90
CA ALA A 384 5.66 9.32 -27.10
C ALA A 384 6.38 10.67 -27.07
N LEU A 385 7.59 10.74 -26.48
CA LEU A 385 8.37 11.97 -26.38
C LEU A 385 9.20 12.22 -27.64
N SER A 386 9.95 11.22 -28.11
CA SER A 386 10.81 11.34 -29.30
C SER A 386 10.14 10.93 -30.61
N GLY A 387 9.05 10.17 -30.55
CA GLY A 387 8.42 9.53 -31.72
C GLY A 387 9.17 8.29 -32.23
N LYS A 388 10.31 7.92 -31.64
CA LYS A 388 11.10 6.76 -32.05
C LYS A 388 10.32 5.46 -31.79
N LYS A 389 10.38 4.53 -32.75
CA LYS A 389 9.86 3.17 -32.58
C LYS A 389 10.94 2.26 -31.99
N VAL A 390 10.53 1.39 -31.07
CA VAL A 390 11.37 0.40 -30.41
C VAL A 390 10.71 -0.97 -30.58
N GLN A 391 11.49 -1.97 -30.97
CA GLN A 391 10.97 -3.33 -31.14
C GLN A 391 11.47 -4.23 -30.01
N ILE A 392 10.58 -4.52 -29.08
CA ILE A 392 10.88 -5.33 -27.90
C ILE A 392 10.66 -6.80 -28.24
N ARG A 393 11.65 -7.64 -27.95
CA ARG A 393 11.55 -9.10 -28.05
C ARG A 393 11.38 -9.70 -26.67
N ALA A 394 10.39 -10.57 -26.49
CA ALA A 394 10.13 -11.22 -25.21
C ALA A 394 9.56 -12.63 -25.35
N LYS A 395 9.91 -13.55 -24.45
CA LYS A 395 9.37 -14.92 -24.46
C LYS A 395 7.92 -14.97 -24.00
N LYS A 396 7.58 -14.22 -22.94
CA LYS A 396 6.23 -14.13 -22.36
C LYS A 396 5.79 -12.68 -22.27
N ILE A 397 4.50 -12.43 -22.53
CA ILE A 397 3.90 -11.09 -22.44
C ILE A 397 2.75 -11.10 -21.46
N ILE A 398 2.73 -10.12 -20.56
CA ILE A 398 1.73 -9.98 -19.50
C ILE A 398 1.10 -8.58 -19.55
N TYR A 399 -0.22 -8.51 -19.64
CA TYR A 399 -0.96 -7.24 -19.62
C TYR A 399 -1.40 -6.87 -18.21
N CYS A 400 -0.97 -5.70 -17.76
CA CYS A 400 -1.27 -5.10 -16.46
C CYS A 400 -1.79 -3.67 -16.63
N ALA A 401 -2.61 -3.42 -17.66
CA ALA A 401 -3.09 -2.08 -18.04
C ALA A 401 -4.32 -1.59 -17.24
N GLY A 402 -4.66 -2.26 -16.13
CA GLY A 402 -5.74 -1.84 -15.23
C GLY A 402 -7.09 -1.73 -15.97
N PRO A 403 -7.78 -0.57 -15.93
CA PRO A 403 -9.05 -0.40 -16.65
C PRO A 403 -8.90 -0.49 -18.18
N PHE A 404 -7.68 -0.37 -18.71
CA PHE A 404 -7.38 -0.41 -20.15
C PHE A 404 -6.89 -1.79 -20.61
N THR A 405 -6.95 -2.83 -19.77
CA THR A 405 -6.54 -4.19 -20.14
C THR A 405 -7.26 -4.68 -21.41
N ASP A 406 -8.55 -4.39 -21.56
CA ASP A 406 -9.29 -4.78 -22.77
C ASP A 406 -8.83 -4.02 -24.02
N ASP A 407 -8.32 -2.79 -23.90
CA ASP A 407 -7.80 -2.04 -25.05
C ASP A 407 -6.48 -2.64 -25.55
N VAL A 408 -5.61 -3.07 -24.64
CA VAL A 408 -4.39 -3.81 -25.01
C VAL A 408 -4.74 -5.18 -25.59
N ARG A 409 -5.74 -5.88 -25.03
CA ARG A 409 -6.19 -7.18 -25.56
C ARG A 409 -6.66 -7.07 -27.01
N LYS A 410 -7.39 -6.01 -27.38
CA LYS A 410 -7.84 -5.76 -28.76
C LYS A 410 -6.67 -5.66 -29.75
N LEU A 411 -5.50 -5.16 -29.33
CA LEU A 411 -4.29 -5.11 -30.16
C LEU A 411 -3.71 -6.50 -30.44
N SER A 412 -3.96 -7.46 -29.55
CA SER A 412 -3.37 -8.81 -29.58
C SER A 412 -4.29 -9.90 -30.12
N GLU A 413 -5.60 -9.69 -30.01
CA GLU A 413 -6.62 -10.66 -30.41
C GLU A 413 -7.08 -10.44 -31.87
N GLY A 414 -6.49 -9.48 -32.58
CA GLY A 414 -6.62 -9.34 -34.04
C GLY A 414 -8.07 -9.34 -34.51
N LEU A 415 -8.96 -8.61 -33.81
CA LEU A 415 -10.41 -8.76 -33.96
C LEU A 415 -10.86 -8.42 -35.39
N THR A 416 -11.05 -9.45 -36.23
CA THR A 416 -11.86 -9.32 -37.43
C THR A 416 -13.30 -8.91 -37.04
N PRO A 417 -14.11 -8.34 -37.95
CA PRO A 417 -15.49 -7.96 -37.63
C PRO A 417 -16.35 -9.10 -37.06
N GLU A 418 -16.00 -10.36 -37.31
CA GLU A 418 -16.68 -11.53 -36.76
C GLU A 418 -16.15 -11.96 -35.38
N GLU A 419 -14.85 -11.86 -35.15
CA GLU A 419 -14.22 -12.15 -33.85
C GLU A 419 -14.51 -11.05 -32.82
N ALA A 420 -14.64 -9.80 -33.27
CA ALA A 420 -15.09 -8.67 -32.44
C ALA A 420 -16.45 -8.95 -31.79
N LYS A 421 -17.34 -9.71 -32.45
CA LYS A 421 -18.64 -10.12 -31.89
C LYS A 421 -18.53 -11.15 -30.77
N LYS A 422 -17.40 -11.87 -30.70
CA LYS A 422 -17.10 -12.88 -29.68
C LYS A 422 -16.24 -12.35 -28.55
N PHE A 423 -15.66 -11.14 -28.69
CA PHE A 423 -14.83 -10.52 -27.66
C PHE A 423 -15.63 -10.31 -26.38
N GLN A 424 -15.19 -10.96 -25.30
CA GLN A 424 -15.76 -10.76 -23.98
C GLN A 424 -14.84 -9.84 -23.17
N PRO A 425 -15.33 -8.65 -22.74
CA PRO A 425 -14.59 -7.76 -21.86
C PRO A 425 -14.22 -8.46 -20.55
N CYS A 426 -12.97 -8.31 -20.13
CA CYS A 426 -12.51 -8.83 -18.84
C CYS A 426 -12.51 -7.77 -17.73
N VAL A 427 -12.78 -6.51 -18.08
CA VAL A 427 -12.84 -5.41 -17.14
C VAL A 427 -14.17 -4.66 -17.27
N THR A 428 -14.79 -4.36 -16.14
CA THR A 428 -15.84 -3.34 -16.03
C THR A 428 -15.34 -2.20 -15.14
N GLY A 429 -15.67 -0.96 -15.46
CA GLY A 429 -15.23 0.20 -14.68
C GLY A 429 -16.20 0.56 -13.56
N ALA A 430 -15.65 1.03 -12.44
CA ALA A 430 -16.41 1.79 -11.44
C ALA A 430 -15.67 3.09 -11.10
N GLY A 431 -16.29 4.21 -11.45
CA GLY A 431 -15.86 5.56 -11.15
C GLY A 431 -15.91 5.89 -9.68
N GLY A 432 -14.92 6.64 -9.22
CA GLY A 432 -14.88 7.21 -7.89
C GLY A 432 -14.25 8.59 -7.89
N THR A 433 -14.98 9.53 -7.32
CA THR A 433 -14.55 10.91 -7.08
C THR A 433 -14.07 11.06 -5.65
N HIS A 434 -13.08 11.92 -5.45
CA HIS A 434 -12.63 12.42 -4.15
C HIS A 434 -12.47 13.93 -4.22
N ILE A 435 -12.64 14.59 -3.07
CA ILE A 435 -12.42 16.02 -2.89
C ILE A 435 -11.38 16.25 -1.79
N VAL A 436 -10.66 17.35 -1.89
CA VAL A 436 -9.75 17.84 -0.85
C VAL A 436 -10.26 19.16 -0.33
N LEU A 437 -10.43 19.21 0.98
CA LEU A 437 -10.83 20.38 1.75
C LEU A 437 -9.62 20.87 2.58
N PRO A 438 -9.63 22.14 3.04
CA PRO A 438 -8.61 22.65 3.94
C PRO A 438 -8.46 21.82 5.21
N GLU A 439 -7.33 22.00 5.89
CA GLU A 439 -6.96 21.23 7.08
C GLU A 439 -7.94 21.36 8.25
N ASN A 440 -8.71 22.46 8.30
CA ASN A 440 -9.58 22.75 9.42
C ASN A 440 -10.85 21.88 9.46
N PHE A 441 -11.14 21.07 8.44
CA PHE A 441 -12.30 20.18 8.39
C PHE A 441 -12.07 18.82 9.07
N CYS A 442 -10.82 18.38 9.21
CA CYS A 442 -10.45 17.10 9.84
C CYS A 442 -9.20 17.28 10.69
N PRO A 443 -9.18 16.78 11.94
CA PRO A 443 -7.97 16.76 12.76
C PRO A 443 -6.82 16.06 12.04
N ARG A 444 -5.59 16.53 12.30
CA ARG A 444 -4.36 16.00 11.67
C ARG A 444 -4.07 14.54 12.05
N ASP A 445 -4.58 14.10 13.18
CA ASP A 445 -4.26 12.83 13.83
C ASP A 445 -5.49 11.92 14.01
N LEU A 446 -6.67 12.28 13.49
CA LEU A 446 -7.87 11.46 13.58
C LEU A 446 -8.79 11.64 12.36
N GLY A 447 -8.85 10.60 11.53
CA GLY A 447 -9.84 10.50 10.45
C GLY A 447 -11.20 10.00 10.94
N MET A 448 -12.17 9.95 10.04
CA MET A 448 -13.51 9.42 10.28
C MET A 448 -14.00 8.58 9.10
N CYS A 449 -14.85 7.60 9.39
CA CYS A 449 -15.52 6.77 8.38
C CYS A 449 -17.04 6.75 8.63
N ASP A 450 -17.79 7.27 7.66
CA ASP A 450 -19.22 7.02 7.53
C ASP A 450 -19.44 5.65 6.88
N MET A 451 -20.05 4.73 7.62
CA MET A 451 -20.30 3.38 7.13
C MET A 451 -21.54 3.25 6.25
N GLN A 452 -22.40 4.28 6.23
CA GLN A 452 -23.68 4.23 5.55
C GLN A 452 -24.08 5.62 5.06
N THR A 453 -23.49 5.99 3.92
CA THR A 453 -23.91 7.19 3.18
C THR A 453 -25.36 7.07 2.72
N SER A 454 -25.94 8.16 2.21
CA SER A 454 -27.30 8.13 1.62
C SER A 454 -27.42 7.19 0.41
N ARG A 455 -26.29 6.80 -0.21
CA ARG A 455 -26.23 5.80 -1.30
C ARG A 455 -25.85 4.39 -0.81
N GLY A 456 -25.72 4.17 0.50
CA GLY A 456 -25.35 2.87 1.08
C GLY A 456 -23.87 2.46 0.88
N SER A 457 -23.01 3.45 0.57
CA SER A 457 -21.56 3.29 0.43
C SER A 457 -20.82 3.71 1.71
N PHE A 458 -19.50 3.52 1.71
CA PHE A 458 -18.61 4.09 2.71
C PHE A 458 -18.10 5.45 2.24
N MET A 459 -17.93 6.38 3.16
CA MET A 459 -17.23 7.64 2.93
C MET A 459 -16.23 7.88 4.05
N PHE A 460 -15.00 8.19 3.67
CA PHE A 460 -13.91 8.51 4.57
C PHE A 460 -13.66 10.02 4.56
N TYR A 461 -13.23 10.49 5.73
CA TYR A 461 -12.59 11.76 5.97
C TYR A 461 -11.23 11.48 6.55
N LEU A 462 -10.16 11.82 5.84
CA LEU A 462 -8.82 11.43 6.21
C LEU A 462 -7.91 12.66 6.27
N PRO A 463 -7.08 12.80 7.31
CA PRO A 463 -5.95 13.70 7.25
C PRO A 463 -4.98 13.19 6.18
N TRP A 464 -4.70 14.02 5.18
CA TRP A 464 -3.81 13.66 4.07
C TRP A 464 -3.01 14.87 3.60
N GLN A 465 -1.68 14.78 3.66
CA GLN A 465 -0.74 15.84 3.27
C GLN A 465 -1.10 17.23 3.82
N GLY A 466 -1.44 17.31 5.10
CA GLY A 466 -1.81 18.57 5.75
C GLY A 466 -3.18 19.12 5.34
N HIS A 467 -4.03 18.32 4.71
CA HIS A 467 -5.37 18.68 4.23
C HIS A 467 -6.38 17.59 4.60
N THR A 468 -7.65 17.80 4.25
CA THR A 468 -8.74 16.85 4.51
C THR A 468 -9.17 16.18 3.21
N LEU A 469 -8.90 14.87 3.07
CA LEU A 469 -9.37 14.07 1.96
C LEU A 469 -10.75 13.49 2.26
N VAL A 470 -11.73 13.75 1.40
CA VAL A 470 -13.09 13.19 1.51
C VAL A 470 -13.42 12.36 0.28
N GLY A 471 -13.91 11.14 0.49
CA GLY A 471 -14.32 10.26 -0.60
C GLY A 471 -14.75 8.87 -0.15
N THR A 472 -15.36 8.06 -1.00
CA THR A 472 -15.45 8.21 -2.46
C THR A 472 -16.85 7.90 -2.96
N THR A 473 -17.15 8.32 -4.19
CA THR A 473 -18.30 7.84 -4.95
C THR A 473 -18.04 6.47 -5.60
N ASP A 474 -19.11 5.81 -6.03
CA ASP A 474 -19.09 4.50 -6.67
C ASP A 474 -20.14 4.46 -7.78
N VAL A 475 -19.75 4.91 -8.97
CA VAL A 475 -20.63 5.02 -10.15
C VAL A 475 -20.13 4.07 -11.23
N LYS A 476 -20.98 3.14 -11.70
CA LYS A 476 -20.60 2.20 -12.77
C LYS A 476 -20.27 2.96 -14.05
N THR A 477 -19.18 2.58 -14.72
CA THR A 477 -18.78 3.12 -16.02
C THR A 477 -18.31 2.00 -16.95
N SER A 478 -18.73 2.07 -18.22
CA SER A 478 -18.27 1.14 -19.26
C SER A 478 -17.08 1.67 -20.06
N ASN A 479 -16.81 2.97 -19.97
CA ASN A 479 -15.84 3.66 -20.83
C ASN A 479 -14.81 4.37 -19.94
N PRO A 480 -13.74 3.67 -19.51
CA PRO A 480 -12.67 4.32 -18.79
C PRO A 480 -11.94 5.32 -19.69
N GLU A 481 -11.67 6.51 -19.17
CA GLU A 481 -10.80 7.51 -19.79
C GLU A 481 -9.51 7.66 -18.98
N LEU A 482 -8.39 7.94 -19.65
CA LEU A 482 -7.11 8.20 -18.98
C LEU A 482 -7.16 9.50 -18.15
N HIS A 483 -7.75 10.53 -18.77
CA HIS A 483 -7.90 11.90 -18.25
C HIS A 483 -9.38 12.26 -18.11
N PRO A 484 -10.12 11.63 -17.18
CA PRO A 484 -11.54 11.85 -16.98
C PRO A 484 -11.77 13.20 -16.28
N ALA A 485 -12.77 13.94 -16.75
CA ALA A 485 -13.25 15.11 -16.05
C ALA A 485 -13.96 14.72 -14.75
N VAL A 486 -13.89 15.60 -13.74
CA VAL A 486 -14.57 15.39 -12.46
C VAL A 486 -16.05 15.75 -12.60
N PRO A 487 -16.99 14.83 -12.29
CA PRO A 487 -18.41 15.16 -12.28
C PRO A 487 -18.77 16.09 -11.12
N GLU A 488 -19.36 17.24 -11.41
CA GLU A 488 -19.77 18.23 -10.39
C GLU A 488 -20.83 17.64 -9.42
N ASP A 489 -21.76 16.82 -9.93
CA ASP A 489 -22.77 16.13 -9.12
C ASP A 489 -22.16 15.24 -8.03
N ASP A 490 -21.00 14.63 -8.30
CA ASP A 490 -20.28 13.81 -7.32
C ASP A 490 -19.64 14.69 -6.23
N VAL A 491 -19.15 15.87 -6.60
CA VAL A 491 -18.58 16.85 -5.65
C VAL A 491 -19.68 17.40 -4.74
N GLU A 492 -20.81 17.82 -5.29
CA GLU A 492 -21.98 18.27 -4.52
C GLU A 492 -22.50 17.18 -3.59
N TYR A 493 -22.53 15.93 -4.06
CA TYR A 493 -22.90 14.78 -3.25
C TYR A 493 -21.96 14.61 -2.04
N LEU A 494 -20.64 14.64 -2.24
CA LEU A 494 -19.67 14.50 -1.17
C LEU A 494 -19.76 15.65 -0.15
N LEU A 495 -19.96 16.89 -0.61
CA LEU A 495 -20.17 18.05 0.27
C LEU A 495 -21.45 17.91 1.11
N LYS A 496 -22.54 17.43 0.51
CA LYS A 496 -23.81 17.23 1.22
C LYS A 496 -23.73 16.12 2.25
N GLU A 497 -23.12 14.99 1.89
CA GLU A 497 -22.88 13.88 2.83
C GLU A 497 -21.97 14.31 3.97
N SER A 498 -21.06 15.23 3.68
CA SER A 498 -20.12 15.76 4.65
C SER A 498 -20.80 16.48 5.82
N CYS A 499 -21.83 17.28 5.54
CA CYS A 499 -22.61 18.02 6.53
C CYS A 499 -23.30 17.15 7.60
N LYS A 500 -23.44 15.83 7.38
CA LYS A 500 -24.10 14.93 8.34
C LYS A 500 -23.36 14.86 9.68
N TYR A 501 -22.05 15.04 9.68
CA TYR A 501 -21.20 14.82 10.85
C TYR A 501 -20.51 16.08 11.33
N LEU A 502 -20.54 17.15 10.56
CA LEU A 502 -19.87 18.41 10.91
C LEU A 502 -20.87 19.37 11.55
N ALA A 503 -20.40 20.22 12.46
CA ALA A 503 -21.21 21.29 13.02
C ALA A 503 -21.71 22.23 11.90
N PRO A 504 -22.89 22.88 12.06
CA PRO A 504 -23.42 23.79 11.03
C PRO A 504 -22.46 24.91 10.60
N SER A 505 -21.62 25.40 11.51
CA SER A 505 -20.58 26.40 11.20
C SER A 505 -19.39 25.86 10.39
N MET A 506 -19.28 24.54 10.28
CA MET A 506 -18.23 23.81 9.57
C MET A 506 -18.78 23.03 8.36
N HIS A 507 -19.98 23.36 7.87
CA HIS A 507 -20.50 22.76 6.65
C HIS A 507 -19.63 23.19 5.44
N PRO A 508 -19.02 22.24 4.71
CA PRO A 508 -18.16 22.57 3.59
C PRO A 508 -19.00 23.09 2.42
N ARG A 509 -18.46 24.08 1.71
CA ARG A 509 -19.06 24.68 0.52
C ARG A 509 -18.20 24.36 -0.68
N ARG A 510 -18.75 24.58 -1.88
CA ARG A 510 -18.03 24.30 -3.13
C ARG A 510 -16.75 25.11 -3.29
N GLU A 511 -16.71 26.33 -2.75
CA GLU A 511 -15.53 27.20 -2.68
C GLU A 511 -14.42 26.66 -1.77
N ASP A 512 -14.76 25.79 -0.82
CA ASP A 512 -13.80 25.18 0.10
C ASP A 512 -13.11 23.96 -0.54
N VAL A 513 -13.51 23.53 -1.74
CA VAL A 513 -12.86 22.41 -2.46
C VAL A 513 -11.59 22.91 -3.15
N LEU A 514 -10.43 22.54 -2.59
CA LEU A 514 -9.10 22.93 -3.10
C LEU A 514 -8.70 22.14 -4.34
N SER A 515 -9.12 20.88 -4.41
CA SER A 515 -8.92 19.99 -5.54
C SER A 515 -9.96 18.86 -5.49
N ALA A 516 -10.30 18.30 -6.64
CA ALA A 516 -11.02 17.05 -6.75
C ALA A 516 -10.52 16.28 -7.97
N TRP A 517 -10.61 14.94 -7.93
CA TRP A 517 -10.21 14.08 -9.03
C TRP A 517 -11.18 12.91 -9.19
N TYR A 518 -11.19 12.31 -10.38
CA TYR A 518 -11.95 11.11 -10.70
C TYR A 518 -11.02 9.98 -11.12
N GLY A 519 -11.24 8.77 -10.59
CA GLY A 519 -10.53 7.55 -10.97
C GLY A 519 -11.47 6.40 -11.29
N THR A 520 -11.05 5.54 -12.22
CA THR A 520 -11.80 4.33 -12.58
C THR A 520 -11.17 3.09 -11.95
N ARG A 521 -11.96 2.34 -11.18
CA ARG A 521 -11.57 1.05 -10.61
C ARG A 521 -11.76 -0.04 -11.67
N PRO A 522 -10.75 -0.87 -11.97
CA PRO A 522 -10.96 -2.06 -12.77
C PRO A 522 -11.66 -3.12 -11.91
N LEU A 523 -12.87 -3.52 -12.30
CA LEU A 523 -13.57 -4.66 -11.70
C LEU A 523 -13.37 -5.87 -12.63
N ALA A 524 -12.85 -6.96 -12.07
CA ALA A 524 -12.61 -8.18 -12.84
C ALA A 524 -13.92 -8.86 -13.24
N LYS A 525 -13.97 -9.29 -14.49
CA LYS A 525 -14.89 -10.31 -14.97
C LYS A 525 -14.03 -11.33 -15.72
N ASP A 526 -14.00 -12.59 -15.29
CA ASP A 526 -13.22 -13.58 -16.04
C ASP A 526 -13.96 -13.91 -17.35
N PRO A 527 -13.39 -13.65 -18.53
CA PRO A 527 -14.02 -14.01 -19.80
C PRO A 527 -14.06 -15.53 -20.04
N ASN A 528 -13.31 -16.31 -19.27
CA ASN A 528 -13.29 -17.78 -19.35
C ASN A 528 -14.28 -18.45 -18.37
N ASP A 529 -14.89 -17.69 -17.46
CA ASP A 529 -15.87 -18.20 -16.51
C ASP A 529 -17.30 -18.10 -17.08
N THR A 530 -18.03 -19.22 -17.04
CA THR A 530 -19.41 -19.34 -17.55
C THR A 530 -20.46 -19.18 -16.43
N SER A 531 -20.04 -19.04 -15.18
CA SER A 531 -20.91 -18.84 -14.03
C SER A 531 -21.39 -17.38 -13.93
N THR A 532 -22.67 -17.17 -13.61
CA THR A 532 -23.31 -15.83 -13.47
C THR A 532 -23.00 -15.14 -12.14
N THR A 533 -21.98 -15.61 -11.43
CA THR A 533 -21.59 -15.11 -10.11
C THR A 533 -21.08 -13.68 -10.20
N ASN A 534 -21.49 -12.82 -9.27
CA ASN A 534 -21.07 -11.41 -9.22
C ASN A 534 -19.54 -11.30 -9.35
N ALA A 535 -19.08 -10.35 -10.17
CA ALA A 535 -17.67 -9.99 -10.35
C ALA A 535 -16.88 -10.09 -9.02
N SER A 536 -15.88 -10.96 -8.99
CA SER A 536 -15.00 -11.12 -7.82
C SER A 536 -14.33 -9.79 -7.52
N ARG A 537 -14.27 -9.41 -6.23
CA ARG A 537 -13.52 -8.23 -5.78
C ARG A 537 -12.03 -8.51 -5.57
N ASP A 538 -11.62 -9.74 -5.86
CA ASP A 538 -10.22 -10.13 -5.95
C ASP A 538 -9.65 -9.84 -7.34
N HIS A 539 -8.36 -10.09 -7.55
CA HIS A 539 -7.81 -10.09 -8.89
C HIS A 539 -8.13 -11.38 -9.63
N THR A 540 -8.05 -11.34 -10.96
CA THR A 540 -8.14 -12.50 -11.82
C THR A 540 -6.96 -12.49 -12.78
N VAL A 541 -6.26 -13.62 -12.86
CA VAL A 541 -5.20 -13.84 -13.84
C VAL A 541 -5.76 -14.76 -14.91
N SER A 542 -6.09 -14.18 -16.06
CA SER A 542 -6.64 -14.90 -17.20
C SER A 542 -5.56 -15.12 -18.26
N TYR A 543 -5.81 -16.07 -19.15
CA TYR A 543 -4.87 -16.47 -20.18
C TYR A 543 -5.58 -16.75 -21.48
N ASN A 544 -4.98 -16.27 -22.57
CA ASN A 544 -5.40 -16.56 -23.91
C ASN A 544 -4.45 -17.58 -24.53
N ALA A 545 -4.96 -18.80 -24.72
CA ALA A 545 -4.19 -19.92 -25.25
C ALA A 545 -3.86 -19.81 -26.74
N GLN A 546 -4.61 -19.00 -27.50
CA GLN A 546 -4.38 -18.85 -28.94
C GLN A 546 -3.11 -18.04 -29.22
N ASN A 547 -2.81 -17.06 -28.37
CA ASN A 547 -1.70 -16.15 -28.57
C ASN A 547 -0.66 -16.15 -27.43
N ASP A 548 -0.78 -17.06 -26.46
CA ASP A 548 0.17 -17.22 -25.34
C ASP A 548 0.36 -15.95 -24.50
N VAL A 549 -0.73 -15.22 -24.27
CA VAL A 549 -0.76 -13.97 -23.48
C VAL A 549 -1.47 -14.18 -22.15
N THR A 550 -0.89 -13.64 -21.08
CA THR A 550 -1.53 -13.56 -19.76
C THR A 550 -1.96 -12.14 -19.49
N PHE A 551 -3.09 -11.95 -18.81
CA PHE A 551 -3.55 -10.62 -18.42
C PHE A 551 -4.17 -10.63 -17.03
N VAL A 552 -3.95 -9.53 -16.30
CA VAL A 552 -4.45 -9.33 -14.95
C VAL A 552 -5.60 -8.33 -15.00
N SER A 553 -6.74 -8.70 -14.42
CA SER A 553 -7.90 -7.83 -14.24
C SER A 553 -8.28 -7.75 -12.77
N GLY A 554 -8.92 -6.64 -12.39
CA GLY A 554 -9.38 -6.44 -11.01
C GLY A 554 -8.26 -6.15 -10.00
N GLY A 555 -8.49 -6.62 -8.78
CA GLY A 555 -7.56 -6.47 -7.66
C GLY A 555 -7.62 -5.12 -6.96
N LYS A 556 -6.71 -4.96 -5.98
CA LYS A 556 -6.63 -3.78 -5.11
C LYS A 556 -5.21 -3.27 -5.04
N TRP A 557 -5.07 -1.99 -4.76
CA TRP A 557 -3.76 -1.42 -4.52
C TRP A 557 -3.04 -2.16 -3.36
N THR A 558 -3.73 -2.46 -2.26
CA THR A 558 -3.16 -3.19 -1.11
C THR A 558 -2.50 -4.52 -1.48
N THR A 559 -3.01 -5.23 -2.49
CA THR A 559 -2.54 -6.57 -2.90
C THR A 559 -1.68 -6.56 -4.16
N TRP A 560 -1.10 -5.40 -4.53
CA TRP A 560 -0.29 -5.26 -5.75
C TRP A 560 0.80 -6.33 -5.90
N ARG A 561 1.47 -6.68 -4.79
CA ARG A 561 2.57 -7.66 -4.76
C ARG A 561 2.07 -9.09 -4.91
N GLU A 562 0.99 -9.43 -4.21
CA GLU A 562 0.33 -10.74 -4.32
C GLU A 562 -0.20 -10.97 -5.74
N MET A 563 -0.77 -9.93 -6.37
CA MET A 563 -1.19 -9.99 -7.78
C MET A 563 -0.02 -10.26 -8.72
N ALA A 564 1.11 -9.60 -8.49
CA ALA A 564 2.33 -9.78 -9.27
C ALA A 564 2.87 -11.21 -9.15
N GLU A 565 2.95 -11.71 -7.91
CA GLU A 565 3.40 -13.07 -7.59
C GLU A 565 2.51 -14.14 -8.26
N ASP A 566 1.19 -14.05 -8.09
CA ASP A 566 0.24 -15.00 -8.68
C ASP A 566 0.27 -14.97 -10.22
N ALA A 567 0.36 -13.78 -10.81
CA ALA A 567 0.44 -13.64 -12.27
C ALA A 567 1.71 -14.28 -12.83
N LEU A 568 2.86 -14.05 -12.20
CA LEU A 568 4.13 -14.62 -12.65
C LEU A 568 4.20 -16.13 -12.41
N ASP A 569 3.72 -16.62 -11.26
CA ASP A 569 3.66 -18.06 -10.96
C ASP A 569 2.87 -18.82 -12.03
N LYS A 570 1.69 -18.31 -12.41
CA LYS A 570 0.85 -18.90 -13.48
C LYS A 570 1.53 -18.86 -14.85
N VAL A 571 2.33 -17.84 -15.14
CA VAL A 571 3.12 -17.77 -16.38
C VAL A 571 4.23 -18.81 -16.36
N LEU A 572 4.97 -18.93 -15.26
CA LEU A 572 6.07 -19.88 -15.11
C LEU A 572 5.58 -21.33 -15.17
N LEU A 573 4.47 -21.67 -14.52
CA LEU A 573 3.87 -23.01 -14.57
C LEU A 573 3.56 -23.51 -15.99
N ARG A 574 3.35 -22.59 -16.94
CA ARG A 574 3.06 -22.90 -18.35
C ARG A 574 4.24 -22.65 -19.29
N SER A 575 5.37 -22.23 -18.75
CA SER A 575 6.58 -21.94 -19.52
C SER A 575 7.42 -23.20 -19.70
N ASP A 576 8.41 -23.15 -20.59
CA ASP A 576 9.35 -24.25 -20.75
C ASP A 576 10.24 -24.45 -19.51
N GLU A 577 10.85 -25.64 -19.41
CA GLU A 577 11.71 -26.01 -18.28
C GLU A 577 12.91 -25.06 -18.12
N ALA A 578 13.42 -24.49 -19.22
CA ALA A 578 14.56 -23.58 -19.16
C ALA A 578 14.19 -22.26 -18.47
N LEU A 579 13.01 -21.71 -18.76
CA LEU A 579 12.51 -20.51 -18.11
C LEU A 579 12.11 -20.77 -16.65
N GLN A 580 11.50 -21.92 -16.37
CA GLN A 580 11.19 -22.35 -15.00
C GLN A 580 12.46 -22.52 -14.15
N ALA A 581 13.50 -23.16 -14.69
CA ALA A 581 14.78 -23.36 -13.99
C ALA A 581 15.54 -22.05 -13.74
N LYS A 582 15.31 -21.02 -14.55
CA LYS A 582 15.88 -19.69 -14.36
C LYS A 582 15.21 -18.91 -13.22
N ALA A 583 13.91 -19.12 -13.00
CA ALA A 583 13.13 -18.39 -12.01
C ALA A 583 13.34 -18.94 -10.58
N GLY A 584 13.90 -18.13 -9.69
CA GLY A 584 13.90 -18.39 -8.25
C GLY A 584 12.53 -18.21 -7.58
N PRO A 585 12.42 -18.46 -6.26
CA PRO A 585 11.21 -18.17 -5.50
C PRO A 585 10.95 -16.66 -5.41
N CYS A 586 9.69 -16.28 -5.20
CA CYS A 586 9.31 -14.90 -4.92
C CYS A 586 9.99 -14.38 -3.63
N VAL A 587 10.68 -13.25 -3.72
CA VAL A 587 11.36 -12.60 -2.57
C VAL A 587 10.84 -11.18 -2.33
N THR A 588 9.78 -10.77 -3.02
CA THR A 588 9.28 -9.38 -3.00
C THR A 588 8.68 -8.98 -1.65
N LEU A 589 8.26 -9.94 -0.82
CA LEU A 589 7.81 -9.70 0.57
C LEU A 589 8.98 -9.37 1.52
N ASP A 590 10.22 -9.54 1.08
CA ASP A 590 11.42 -9.23 1.88
C ASP A 590 12.33 -8.23 1.16
N THR A 591 11.80 -7.52 0.15
CA THR A 591 12.57 -6.59 -0.68
C THR A 591 12.25 -5.15 -0.30
N PRO A 592 13.15 -4.43 0.40
CA PRO A 592 12.96 -3.00 0.69
C PRO A 592 12.81 -2.21 -0.61
N LEU A 593 11.85 -1.27 -0.62
CA LEU A 593 11.68 -0.35 -1.73
C LEU A 593 12.67 0.83 -1.60
N LEU A 594 12.94 1.47 -2.74
CA LEU A 594 13.76 2.69 -2.83
C LEU A 594 13.45 3.68 -1.70
N GLY A 595 14.49 4.09 -0.97
CA GLY A 595 14.41 5.03 0.15
C GLY A 595 14.25 4.36 1.52
N ALA A 596 14.09 3.04 1.59
CA ALA A 596 14.14 2.29 2.84
C ALA A 596 15.55 1.84 3.21
N GLY A 597 16.42 1.60 2.22
CA GLY A 597 17.76 1.09 2.37
C GLY A 597 18.78 2.13 2.83
N ARG A 598 20.03 1.73 2.95
CA ARG A 598 21.14 2.58 3.43
C ARG A 598 21.52 3.65 2.40
N ASN A 599 21.74 4.87 2.89
CA ASN A 599 22.31 5.94 2.09
C ASN A 599 23.53 6.55 2.77
N GLY A 600 24.71 6.08 2.36
CA GLY A 600 26.01 6.55 2.84
C GLY A 600 26.10 6.71 4.36
N ASP A 601 26.74 7.80 4.78
CA ASP A 601 26.88 8.19 6.19
C ASP A 601 25.61 8.85 6.76
N PHE A 602 24.70 9.31 5.89
CA PHE A 602 23.47 9.97 6.33
C PHE A 602 22.49 8.98 6.97
N ALA A 603 22.31 7.82 6.34
CA ALA A 603 21.40 6.78 6.80
C ALA A 603 22.09 5.40 6.79
N PRO A 604 23.10 5.17 7.66
CA PRO A 604 23.90 3.94 7.65
C PRO A 604 23.10 2.71 8.10
N GLN A 605 21.95 2.90 8.76
CA GLN A 605 21.03 1.83 9.19
C GLN A 605 19.78 1.72 8.30
N GLY A 606 19.75 2.45 7.18
CA GLY A 606 18.55 2.63 6.39
C GLY A 606 17.54 3.57 7.06
N TRP A 607 16.27 3.45 6.69
CA TRP A 607 15.22 4.30 7.24
C TRP A 607 15.02 4.06 8.74
N THR A 608 14.90 5.15 9.51
CA THR A 608 14.59 5.13 10.94
C THR A 608 13.58 6.24 11.28
N PRO A 609 12.79 6.10 12.37
CA PRO A 609 11.82 7.13 12.77
C PRO A 609 12.45 8.51 13.06
N THR A 610 13.73 8.55 13.43
CA THR A 610 14.47 9.79 13.74
C THR A 610 15.09 10.46 12.51
N LEU A 611 14.94 9.89 11.32
CA LEU A 611 15.60 10.36 10.11
C LEU A 611 15.20 11.79 9.73
N SER A 612 13.92 12.17 9.94
CA SER A 612 13.46 13.55 9.71
C SER A 612 14.18 14.55 10.62
N ALA A 613 14.34 14.23 11.90
CA ALA A 613 15.08 15.07 12.83
C ALA A 613 16.58 15.16 12.48
N ALA A 614 17.18 14.06 12.02
CA ALA A 614 18.56 14.05 11.53
C ALA A 614 18.73 14.94 10.29
N LEU A 615 17.80 14.84 9.32
CA LEU A 615 17.78 15.67 8.12
C LEU A 615 17.62 17.16 8.47
N ALA A 616 16.65 17.49 9.32
CA ALA A 616 16.40 18.86 9.79
C ALA A 616 17.65 19.47 10.44
N ARG A 617 18.36 18.70 11.28
CA ARG A 617 19.59 19.17 11.93
C ARG A 617 20.74 19.35 10.94
N GLN A 618 20.93 18.41 10.02
CA GLN A 618 22.06 18.43 9.09
C GLN A 618 21.93 19.54 8.04
N PHE A 619 20.73 19.72 7.48
CA PHE A 619 20.45 20.66 6.41
C PHE A 619 19.75 21.94 6.89
N ARG A 620 19.52 22.09 8.21
CA ARG A 620 18.85 23.24 8.85
C ARG A 620 17.47 23.53 8.26
N LEU A 621 16.72 22.47 7.97
CA LEU A 621 15.38 22.58 7.42
C LEU A 621 14.33 22.82 8.52
N PRO A 622 13.26 23.56 8.20
CA PRO A 622 12.03 23.52 8.98
C PRO A 622 11.53 22.08 9.19
N PRO A 623 10.98 21.73 10.37
CA PRO A 623 10.56 20.36 10.69
C PRO A 623 9.53 19.77 9.71
N ASP A 624 8.63 20.60 9.19
CA ASP A 624 7.63 20.24 8.20
C ASP A 624 8.25 19.86 6.84
N GLN A 625 9.23 20.64 6.37
CA GLN A 625 9.98 20.33 5.14
C GLN A 625 10.81 19.04 5.30
N ALA A 626 11.48 18.87 6.46
CA ALA A 626 12.24 17.66 6.72
C ALA A 626 11.35 16.41 6.79
N ALA A 627 10.17 16.53 7.44
CA ALA A 627 9.19 15.45 7.49
C ALA A 627 8.64 15.14 6.10
N HIS A 628 8.30 16.16 5.29
CA HIS A 628 7.86 15.99 3.91
C HIS A 628 8.88 15.21 3.08
N LEU A 629 10.15 15.63 3.08
CA LEU A 629 11.19 14.98 2.29
C LEU A 629 11.45 13.54 2.75
N VAL A 630 11.52 13.27 4.05
CA VAL A 630 11.70 11.90 4.55
C VAL A 630 10.49 11.02 4.24
N ASN A 631 9.28 11.55 4.33
CA ASN A 631 8.05 10.81 4.00
C ASN A 631 7.81 10.66 2.48
N THR A 632 8.68 11.26 1.66
CA THR A 632 8.58 11.22 0.19
C THR A 632 9.73 10.43 -0.42
N TYR A 633 10.96 10.64 0.07
CA TYR A 633 12.21 10.09 -0.48
C TYR A 633 12.95 9.15 0.49
N GLY A 634 12.50 9.05 1.75
CA GLY A 634 13.15 8.22 2.75
C GLY A 634 14.62 8.61 2.96
N THR A 635 15.51 7.63 2.89
CA THR A 635 16.96 7.83 3.02
C THR A 635 17.58 8.64 1.89
N ARG A 636 16.90 8.77 0.74
CA ARG A 636 17.36 9.59 -0.39
C ARG A 636 17.02 11.08 -0.26
N ALA A 637 16.35 11.49 0.81
CA ALA A 637 16.06 12.91 1.07
C ALA A 637 17.33 13.78 1.09
N ALA A 638 18.46 13.24 1.55
CA ALA A 638 19.74 13.95 1.52
C ALA A 638 20.26 14.17 0.09
N ASP A 639 20.03 13.22 -0.83
CA ASP A 639 20.44 13.33 -2.24
C ASP A 639 19.68 14.47 -2.93
N VAL A 640 18.38 14.59 -2.65
CA VAL A 640 17.52 15.65 -3.19
C VAL A 640 18.08 17.03 -2.83
N LEU A 641 18.40 17.23 -1.54
CA LEU A 641 18.95 18.49 -1.05
C LEU A 641 20.39 18.75 -1.52
N ALA A 642 21.15 17.70 -1.82
CA ALA A 642 22.52 17.82 -2.29
C ALA A 642 22.60 18.47 -3.68
N LEU A 643 21.58 18.32 -4.53
CA LEU A 643 21.53 18.91 -5.88
C LEU A 643 21.59 20.45 -5.86
N GLU A 644 21.08 21.08 -4.80
CA GLU A 644 21.08 22.53 -4.66
C GLU A 644 22.03 23.05 -3.60
N LYS A 645 22.64 22.17 -2.80
CA LYS A 645 23.55 22.56 -1.72
C LYS A 645 24.69 23.48 -2.20
N ALA A 646 25.20 23.28 -3.41
CA ALA A 646 26.24 24.12 -4.00
C ALA A 646 25.73 25.48 -4.54
N LYS A 647 24.43 25.58 -4.85
CA LYS A 647 23.77 26.79 -5.35
C LYS A 647 23.26 27.69 -4.22
N ILE A 648 23.05 27.12 -3.02
CA ILE A 648 22.63 27.84 -1.84
C ILE A 648 23.83 28.61 -1.29
N GLY A 649 23.83 29.92 -1.51
CA GLY A 649 24.79 30.84 -0.91
C GLY A 649 24.71 30.80 0.62
N LYS A 650 25.81 31.20 1.27
CA LYS A 650 25.75 31.61 2.67
C LYS A 650 25.17 33.02 2.71
N THR A 651 24.20 33.29 3.58
CA THR A 651 23.77 34.64 3.95
C THR A 651 24.96 35.42 4.49
N GLU A 652 24.86 36.75 4.52
CA GLU A 652 25.93 37.64 5.02
C GLU A 652 26.36 37.30 6.46
N ASP A 653 25.45 36.74 7.28
CA ASP A 653 25.71 36.24 8.64
C ASP A 653 26.41 34.87 8.70
N GLY A 654 26.80 34.30 7.56
CA GLY A 654 27.39 32.96 7.47
C GLY A 654 26.41 31.80 7.63
N ASN A 655 25.09 32.07 7.66
CA ASN A 655 24.05 31.03 7.68
C ASN A 655 23.78 30.51 6.26
N TYR A 656 23.30 29.28 6.09
CA TYR A 656 22.86 28.81 4.76
C TYR A 656 21.53 29.49 4.43
N ALA A 657 21.36 29.99 3.19
CA ALA A 657 20.06 30.46 2.73
C ALA A 657 19.03 29.30 2.76
N SER A 658 17.76 29.62 3.03
CA SER A 658 16.68 28.63 3.01
C SER A 658 16.53 28.02 1.62
N TYR A 659 16.25 26.71 1.56
CA TYR A 659 15.95 26.04 0.30
C TYR A 659 14.73 26.70 -0.38
N PRO A 660 14.80 27.02 -1.69
CA PRO A 660 13.68 27.66 -2.39
C PRO A 660 12.43 26.79 -2.41
N LEU A 661 11.30 27.39 -2.03
CA LEU A 661 9.98 26.76 -2.14
C LEU A 661 9.50 26.80 -3.60
N LEU A 662 8.85 25.72 -4.02
CA LEU A 662 8.23 25.62 -5.34
C LEU A 662 7.02 26.55 -5.50
N THR A 663 6.32 26.82 -4.41
CA THR A 663 5.16 27.72 -4.37
C THR A 663 5.09 28.41 -3.02
N SER A 664 4.64 29.67 -3.00
CA SER A 664 4.36 30.41 -1.77
C SER A 664 2.98 30.09 -1.17
N SER A 665 2.27 29.11 -1.74
CA SER A 665 0.95 28.71 -1.25
C SER A 665 1.04 28.11 0.16
N PRO A 666 0.10 28.42 1.08
CA PRO A 666 0.10 27.86 2.43
C PRO A 666 0.08 26.32 2.44
N ASN A 667 0.68 25.72 3.47
CA ASN A 667 0.71 24.27 3.69
C ASN A 667 1.28 23.44 2.52
N CYS A 668 2.18 24.05 1.72
CA CYS A 668 2.85 23.40 0.60
C CYS A 668 4.37 23.34 0.84
N PRO A 669 4.90 22.28 1.48
CA PRO A 669 6.32 22.17 1.85
C PRO A 669 7.22 21.72 0.68
N PHE A 670 6.83 21.99 -0.56
CA PHE A 670 7.51 21.51 -1.77
C PHE A 670 8.68 22.42 -2.14
N LEU A 671 9.83 21.82 -2.46
CA LEU A 671 11.07 22.51 -2.78
C LEU A 671 11.40 22.41 -4.27
N GLU A 672 12.13 23.40 -4.78
CA GLU A 672 12.59 23.40 -6.17
C GLU A 672 13.55 22.23 -6.49
N CYS A 673 14.37 21.82 -5.52
CA CYS A 673 15.30 20.69 -5.68
C CYS A 673 14.58 19.35 -5.96
N GLU A 674 13.33 19.21 -5.52
CA GLU A 674 12.51 18.02 -5.79
C GLU A 674 12.24 17.87 -7.29
N VAL A 675 12.08 19.00 -8.01
CA VAL A 675 11.85 19.00 -9.47
C VAL A 675 13.09 18.46 -10.19
N ARG A 676 14.28 18.96 -9.82
CA ARG A 676 15.56 18.52 -10.40
C ARG A 676 15.81 17.05 -10.16
N TYR A 677 15.61 16.61 -8.91
CA TYR A 677 15.76 15.21 -8.55
C TYR A 677 14.79 14.31 -9.34
N ALA A 678 13.52 14.72 -9.47
CA ALA A 678 12.53 13.95 -10.21
C ALA A 678 12.88 13.80 -11.70
N VAL A 679 13.40 14.85 -12.34
CA VAL A 679 13.87 14.80 -13.74
C VAL A 679 15.09 13.89 -13.87
N GLN A 680 16.11 14.09 -13.03
CA GLN A 680 17.39 13.39 -13.15
C GLN A 680 17.31 11.91 -12.75
N THR A 681 16.43 11.57 -11.79
CA THR A 681 16.46 10.28 -11.08
C THR A 681 15.16 9.49 -11.16
N GLU A 682 14.01 10.16 -11.31
CA GLU A 682 12.69 9.51 -11.23
C GLU A 682 11.91 9.54 -12.56
N HIS A 683 12.63 9.75 -13.67
CA HIS A 683 12.13 9.73 -15.05
C HIS A 683 10.95 10.68 -15.29
N ALA A 684 10.87 11.80 -14.56
CA ALA A 684 9.87 12.82 -14.84
C ALA A 684 10.19 13.50 -16.18
N CYS A 685 9.22 13.47 -17.10
CA CYS A 685 9.35 13.96 -18.47
C CYS A 685 8.45 15.18 -18.74
N THR A 686 7.36 15.33 -17.99
CA THR A 686 6.40 16.45 -18.12
C THR A 686 6.23 17.20 -16.79
N ALA A 687 5.82 18.47 -16.85
CA ALA A 687 5.49 19.25 -15.66
C ALA A 687 4.30 18.66 -14.88
N ALA A 688 3.39 17.97 -15.58
CA ALA A 688 2.31 17.23 -14.97
C ALA A 688 2.81 16.05 -14.12
N ASP A 689 3.92 15.38 -14.49
CA ASP A 689 4.53 14.32 -13.67
C ASP A 689 4.93 14.85 -12.30
N ILE A 690 5.55 16.03 -12.29
CA ILE A 690 6.03 16.70 -11.08
C ILE A 690 4.85 17.11 -10.20
N LEU A 691 3.92 17.88 -10.74
CA LEU A 691 2.81 18.48 -9.99
C LEU A 691 1.76 17.46 -9.56
N ALA A 692 1.45 16.49 -10.41
CA ALA A 692 0.43 15.50 -10.11
C ALA A 692 0.98 14.31 -9.34
N ARG A 693 2.17 13.77 -9.65
CA ARG A 693 2.62 12.46 -9.14
C ARG A 693 3.82 12.50 -8.21
N ARG A 694 4.80 13.37 -8.46
CA ARG A 694 5.99 13.48 -7.58
C ARG A 694 5.69 14.27 -6.30
N THR A 695 5.14 15.47 -6.44
CA THR A 695 4.80 16.35 -5.31
C THR A 695 3.36 16.14 -4.79
N ARG A 696 2.44 15.75 -5.69
CA ARG A 696 0.98 15.66 -5.44
C ARG A 696 0.31 17.02 -5.25
N LEU A 697 0.98 18.14 -5.55
CA LEU A 697 0.43 19.48 -5.42
C LEU A 697 -0.92 19.63 -6.15
N ALA A 698 -1.09 19.04 -7.34
CA ALA A 698 -2.36 19.08 -8.08
C ALA A 698 -3.52 18.37 -7.34
N PHE A 699 -3.23 17.30 -6.60
CA PHE A 699 -4.23 16.58 -5.80
C PHE A 699 -4.59 17.33 -4.52
N VAL A 700 -3.66 18.11 -3.97
CA VAL A 700 -3.85 18.80 -2.70
C VAL A 700 -4.49 20.18 -2.92
N ASN A 701 -4.03 20.92 -3.93
CA ASN A 701 -4.51 22.25 -4.26
C ASN A 701 -4.27 22.55 -5.75
N SER A 702 -5.35 22.51 -6.55
CA SER A 702 -5.28 22.68 -8.01
C SER A 702 -4.82 24.10 -8.39
N ASN A 703 -5.27 25.14 -7.66
CA ASN A 703 -4.84 26.52 -7.92
C ASN A 703 -3.35 26.73 -7.63
N ALA A 704 -2.85 26.18 -6.52
CA ALA A 704 -1.43 26.25 -6.20
C ALA A 704 -0.57 25.53 -7.25
N ALA A 705 -1.07 24.41 -7.79
CA ALA A 705 -0.41 23.72 -8.90
C ALA A 705 -0.34 24.59 -10.16
N HIS A 706 -1.44 25.25 -10.55
CA HIS A 706 -1.46 26.17 -11.68
C HIS A 706 -0.45 27.33 -11.53
N LEU A 707 -0.33 27.90 -10.33
CA LEU A 707 0.65 28.95 -10.05
C LEU A 707 2.10 28.45 -10.12
N ALA A 708 2.33 27.17 -9.80
CA ALA A 708 3.66 26.56 -9.83
C ALA A 708 4.14 26.13 -11.23
N VAL A 709 3.24 26.05 -12.23
CA VAL A 709 3.56 25.54 -13.59
C VAL A 709 4.76 26.25 -14.20
N GLY A 710 4.75 27.59 -14.24
CA GLY A 710 5.83 28.36 -14.85
C GLY A 710 7.19 28.06 -14.21
N ARG A 711 7.24 28.01 -12.87
CA ARG A 711 8.48 27.72 -12.15
C ARG A 711 8.98 26.29 -12.37
N VAL A 712 8.08 25.30 -12.37
CA VAL A 712 8.41 23.90 -12.68
C VAL A 712 9.00 23.80 -14.08
N VAL A 713 8.34 24.39 -15.08
CA VAL A 713 8.79 24.34 -16.48
C VAL A 713 10.12 25.04 -16.68
N ASP A 714 10.39 26.12 -15.94
CA ASP A 714 11.69 26.78 -16.00
C ASP A 714 12.82 25.88 -15.50
N ILE A 715 12.62 25.24 -14.34
CA ILE A 715 13.60 24.29 -13.78
C ILE A 715 13.77 23.10 -14.71
N MET A 716 12.67 22.51 -15.20
CA MET A 716 12.73 21.40 -16.16
C MET A 716 13.46 21.81 -17.44
N GLY A 717 13.22 23.02 -17.94
CA GLY A 717 13.88 23.50 -19.15
C GLY A 717 15.37 23.78 -18.96
N GLU A 718 15.82 24.13 -17.75
CA GLU A 718 17.25 24.16 -17.40
C GLU A 718 17.87 22.76 -17.46
N GLU A 719 17.22 21.77 -16.85
CA GLU A 719 17.74 20.39 -16.74
C GLU A 719 17.67 19.62 -18.08
N LEU A 720 16.65 19.88 -18.89
CA LEU A 720 16.39 19.17 -20.16
C LEU A 720 16.82 19.97 -21.41
N GLY A 721 17.36 21.19 -21.23
CA GLY A 721 17.82 22.03 -22.34
C GLY A 721 16.69 22.53 -23.25
N TRP A 722 15.51 22.83 -22.71
CA TRP A 722 14.38 23.29 -23.50
C TRP A 722 14.52 24.74 -23.94
N ASN A 723 14.22 25.01 -25.22
CA ASN A 723 14.07 26.37 -25.73
C ASN A 723 12.73 27.00 -25.29
N SER A 724 12.60 28.32 -25.48
CA SER A 724 11.40 29.08 -25.07
C SER A 724 10.09 28.56 -25.70
N SER A 725 10.15 28.08 -26.94
CA SER A 725 8.96 27.50 -27.61
C SER A 725 8.53 26.20 -26.96
N ARG A 726 9.47 25.31 -26.60
CA ARG A 726 9.14 24.05 -25.91
C ARG A 726 8.63 24.32 -24.49
N LYS A 727 9.24 25.27 -23.78
CA LYS A 727 8.74 25.71 -22.46
C LYS A 727 7.29 26.17 -22.55
N GLN A 728 6.94 27.01 -23.51
CA GLN A 728 5.55 27.47 -23.67
C GLN A 728 4.58 26.31 -23.97
N GLN A 729 4.96 25.39 -24.85
CA GLN A 729 4.15 24.19 -25.14
C GLN A 729 3.93 23.34 -23.88
N GLU A 730 4.96 23.18 -23.04
CA GLU A 730 4.83 22.44 -21.78
C GLU A 730 3.93 23.15 -20.78
N VAL A 731 4.03 24.48 -20.66
CA VAL A 731 3.11 25.29 -19.84
C VAL A 731 1.67 25.05 -20.27
N ASP A 732 1.38 25.22 -21.56
CA ASP A 732 0.03 25.08 -22.10
C ASP A 732 -0.52 23.66 -21.91
N ALA A 733 0.31 22.64 -22.20
CA ALA A 733 -0.04 21.23 -22.01
C ALA A 733 -0.31 20.90 -20.53
N CYS A 734 0.51 21.42 -19.61
CA CYS A 734 0.34 21.20 -18.18
C CYS A 734 -0.95 21.86 -17.67
N HIS A 735 -1.25 23.10 -18.07
CA HIS A 735 -2.50 23.75 -17.74
C HIS A 735 -3.73 22.98 -18.26
N ALA A 736 -3.65 22.42 -19.47
CA ALA A 736 -4.73 21.61 -20.04
C ALA A 736 -4.98 20.34 -19.20
N VAL A 737 -3.92 19.63 -18.80
CA VAL A 737 -4.03 18.45 -17.92
C VAL A 737 -4.62 18.84 -16.56
N LEU A 738 -4.09 19.90 -15.93
CA LEU A 738 -4.56 20.34 -14.62
C LEU A 738 -6.04 20.73 -14.64
N THR A 739 -6.46 21.48 -15.65
CA THR A 739 -7.86 21.93 -15.81
C THR A 739 -8.82 20.76 -16.06
N LYS A 740 -8.37 19.74 -16.79
CA LYS A 740 -9.21 18.59 -17.14
C LYS A 740 -9.33 17.59 -15.99
N ASP A 741 -8.20 17.24 -15.37
CA ASP A 741 -8.13 16.15 -14.39
C ASP A 741 -8.41 16.59 -12.96
N PHE A 742 -8.22 17.88 -12.65
CA PHE A 742 -8.33 18.42 -11.30
C PHE A 742 -9.27 19.61 -11.23
N LEU A 743 -10.40 19.40 -10.59
CA LEU A 743 -11.37 20.46 -10.36
C LEU A 743 -10.93 21.32 -9.16
N GLY A 744 -10.62 22.59 -9.41
CA GLY A 744 -10.20 23.55 -8.39
C GLY A 744 -11.34 24.27 -7.66
N PRO A 745 -11.00 25.22 -6.76
CA PRO A 745 -11.98 26.04 -6.07
C PRO A 745 -12.68 27.00 -7.03
N VAL A 746 -13.97 27.23 -6.77
CA VAL A 746 -14.77 28.24 -7.49
C VAL A 746 -14.58 29.60 -6.80
N PRO A 747 -14.44 30.71 -7.56
CA PRO A 747 -14.34 32.04 -6.97
C PRO A 747 -15.52 32.33 -6.02
N ARG A 748 -15.24 32.98 -4.88
CA ARG A 748 -16.29 33.49 -3.99
C ARG A 748 -17.13 34.51 -4.75
N LYS A 749 -18.45 34.28 -4.80
CA LYS A 749 -19.42 35.24 -5.32
C LYS A 749 -19.69 36.35 -4.32
#